data_AF-A0A4P8IF15-F1
#
_entry.id   AF-A0A4P8IF15-F1
#
_cell.length_a   1.000
_cell.length_b   1.000
_cell.length_c   1.000
_cell.angle_alpha   90.00
_cell.angle_beta   90.00
_cell.angle_gamma   90.00
#
_symmetry.space_group_name_H-M   'P 1'
#
loop_
_entity.id
_entity.type
_entity.pdbx_description
1 polymer ?
#
loop_
_entity_poly.entity_id
_entity_poly.type
_entity_poly.pdbx_seq_one_letter_code
_entity_poly.pdbx_strand_id
1 'polypeptide(L)'
;MKNKLKDSAGYTLVELMVVLVIFGILLAIAGGGIAAYQKHSAFKKNNEYAQTIFTALQSSMAHAKAGGSLDDLTKELSASKYKENQLNGTMIDDGAPVADDAKGMYYFFFQKGENRADYEGAKKTVYDMIAPYIYDADVLNASFCVEFDPNEGIALGVCYSNKAKSFYYGNTQPKGGDGSVDISGRSSGDRYKELVGYYGVDSISTTPQPMEGSIFKELKLANKETLSIQWQLEDAYKASALSLAYELKLYDASTDQLVCSFKINDLDKTETILREEGKDKDLTLTCDVSFYDGDGKVTDTKKNMKFMGYTDKDGQMMLMLDAVDLESASQLSEKDSDYDGTYSIRRLGFSSTTLYVRMQASGSGYRPSQWEQTNTEHSYFAKEEIKKDSTKVFDLKNGRHLYNLRFEEEEAKDGTVLYRLAGDISWNGDKGMAAGGFLFNKTRQLSALEDDTPLPSVSKLNQKHTLQGMDVDGKSYVIQNIRFGKKDQKTPTGLFEVNEGTVRELILEQITSEGTDYVGTVCGVNYGTLKNISVDKKSTVTGKEFVGGIAGSDITGKPLDTGTEKLILVGTMRTYESLKNSARVSGEKFVGGIVGYLNGIYIEDPAKPDEVRSLSVKECENFGYVTGTRQCIGGILGYNKESSIKECLSAPALTEKEIVELKESAKNGQLKGDFVGGIVGLNDHGTITKCSTGKQDEESFVTGNQYVGGITGFHMKTSDTGVIDSELVMDGNGSKNYSNVIGSQYVGGITGVNGSVQGSAANILNTDISLRNFVVDKEEYTSKAVLKNWTNCGIITVVDSSNGFGQFGGGITGLNTGKIQNCTSQMKMKEDSKDEIRKTLLEYGGQGIQVGGITGYNNGIIESDEISEVTAFVSGDTYVGGVTGYNEKNGKIRNYSKVKGYLFGNDCVGGVAGFQKGEEELKGFENHAVITAVLRDAGGICGLMASGTIVMDSGNKGDVSSEYGNAGGIAGSAEDPSIEGAYVEDCTISSEEGAAGGVAGSVVKGGKISRCSAAADVMIQSKKEMAGGIIGLSDEMKGTQDDTLELSVIECVNAALLEAETAGGIVGEADLTDGNTKLSRSRNYGFPANKTKMSGMIGKKKGPAKNLKLLQCFGVAPLDHPLAGMEFNQADISKCYYFVSADASSQNNTVGIPLTVEKIGEQNYQASGTDGGAMVTIKNFTVDPAKLTINNLKEYYLKLEKTIQGYYNGVN
;
A
#
# COMPACT_ATOMS: atom_id res chain seq x y z
N MET A 1 -7.00 -23.48 -30.13
CA MET A 1 -7.66 -24.81 -30.25
C MET A 1 -8.50 -24.76 -31.53
N LYS A 2 -8.11 -25.31 -32.68
CA LYS A 2 -8.24 -26.71 -33.15
C LYS A 2 -9.51 -27.46 -32.67
N ASN A 3 -10.26 -27.95 -33.68
CA ASN A 3 -11.39 -28.90 -33.70
C ASN A 3 -12.75 -28.38 -33.21
N LYS A 4 -13.91 -28.71 -33.80
CA LYS A 4 -14.39 -29.40 -35.02
C LYS A 4 -15.93 -29.37 -34.95
N LEU A 5 -16.63 -29.36 -36.09
CA LEU A 5 -17.95 -29.99 -36.42
C LEU A 5 -18.37 -29.38 -37.81
N LYS A 6 -18.25 -30.02 -38.99
CA LYS A 6 -19.05 -31.12 -39.62
C LYS A 6 -20.57 -30.91 -39.44
N ASP A 7 -21.45 -30.84 -40.45
CA ASP A 7 -21.55 -31.35 -41.84
C ASP A 7 -22.33 -30.35 -42.76
N SER A 8 -22.19 -30.33 -44.09
CA SER A 8 -23.10 -31.06 -45.00
C SER A 8 -22.77 -30.87 -46.50
N ALA A 9 -22.93 -31.97 -47.25
CA ALA A 9 -23.26 -32.17 -48.68
C ALA A 9 -22.70 -31.23 -49.79
N GLY A 10 -21.94 -31.82 -50.72
CA GLY A 10 -21.59 -31.20 -52.00
C GLY A 10 -22.68 -31.35 -53.07
N TYR A 11 -22.91 -30.30 -53.85
CA TYR A 11 -23.91 -30.20 -54.93
C TYR A 11 -23.58 -31.08 -56.15
N THR A 12 -24.61 -31.54 -56.85
CA THR A 12 -24.55 -32.40 -58.05
C THR A 12 -24.33 -31.59 -59.34
N LEU A 13 -23.80 -32.23 -60.41
CA LEU A 13 -23.44 -31.58 -61.68
C LEU A 13 -24.60 -30.82 -62.35
N VAL A 14 -25.84 -31.27 -62.14
CA VAL A 14 -27.05 -30.64 -62.67
C VAL A 14 -27.34 -29.32 -61.94
N GLU A 15 -27.11 -29.25 -60.63
CA GLU A 15 -27.24 -28.03 -59.84
C GLU A 15 -26.19 -26.99 -60.26
N LEU A 16 -24.97 -27.42 -60.62
CA LEU A 16 -23.93 -26.52 -61.13
C LEU A 16 -24.31 -25.89 -62.49
N MET A 17 -24.93 -26.66 -63.39
CA MET A 17 -25.37 -26.13 -64.69
C MET A 17 -26.54 -25.15 -64.55
N VAL A 18 -27.51 -25.45 -63.67
CA VAL A 18 -28.61 -24.54 -63.36
C VAL A 18 -28.10 -23.25 -62.75
N VAL A 19 -27.12 -23.32 -61.83
CA VAL A 19 -26.49 -22.15 -61.24
C VAL A 19 -25.76 -21.32 -62.30
N LEU A 20 -25.01 -21.92 -63.23
CA LEU A 20 -24.31 -21.17 -64.28
C LEU A 20 -25.26 -20.50 -65.29
N VAL A 21 -26.40 -21.12 -65.61
CA VAL A 21 -27.42 -20.49 -66.47
C VAL A 21 -28.11 -19.33 -65.75
N ILE A 22 -28.47 -19.50 -64.47
CA ILE A 22 -28.99 -18.40 -63.64
C ILE A 22 -27.95 -17.29 -63.51
N PHE A 23 -26.66 -17.62 -63.36
CA PHE A 23 -25.58 -16.65 -63.30
C PHE A 23 -25.40 -15.90 -64.63
N GLY A 24 -25.54 -16.57 -65.77
CA GLY A 24 -25.51 -15.93 -67.09
C GLY A 24 -26.67 -14.97 -67.32
N ILE A 25 -27.88 -15.34 -66.88
CA ILE A 25 -29.07 -14.48 -66.94
C ILE A 25 -28.93 -13.31 -65.97
N LEU A 26 -28.45 -13.53 -64.75
CA LEU A 26 -28.20 -12.48 -63.77
C LEU A 26 -27.09 -11.52 -64.21
N LEU A 27 -26.02 -12.00 -64.86
CA LEU A 27 -24.97 -11.16 -65.44
C LEU A 27 -25.47 -10.31 -66.61
N ALA A 28 -26.38 -10.83 -67.45
CA ALA A 28 -27.01 -10.06 -68.53
C ALA A 28 -27.97 -8.99 -67.99
N ILE A 29 -28.77 -9.32 -66.97
CA ILE A 29 -29.67 -8.38 -66.28
C ILE A 29 -28.87 -7.33 -65.49
N ALA A 30 -27.79 -7.74 -64.82
CA ALA A 30 -26.90 -6.83 -64.10
C ALA A 30 -26.12 -5.92 -65.04
N GLY A 31 -25.62 -6.42 -66.18
CA GLY A 31 -24.95 -5.60 -67.19
C GLY A 31 -25.88 -4.56 -67.82
N GLY A 32 -27.12 -4.95 -68.15
CA GLY A 32 -28.14 -4.02 -68.66
C GLY A 32 -28.60 -3.01 -67.62
N GLY A 33 -28.76 -3.44 -66.35
CA GLY A 33 -29.15 -2.60 -65.22
C GLY A 33 -28.07 -1.58 -64.84
N ILE A 34 -26.79 -1.97 -64.81
CA ILE A 34 -25.67 -1.08 -64.51
C ILE A 34 -25.49 -0.04 -65.62
N ALA A 35 -25.62 -0.42 -66.90
CA ALA A 35 -25.53 0.53 -68.01
C ALA A 35 -26.70 1.53 -68.02
N ALA A 36 -27.93 1.06 -67.75
CA ALA A 36 -29.11 1.92 -67.61
C ALA A 36 -29.00 2.86 -66.39
N TYR A 37 -28.49 2.35 -65.25
CA TYR A 37 -28.26 3.14 -64.04
C TYR A 37 -27.15 4.18 -64.24
N GLN A 38 -26.04 3.83 -64.88
CA GLN A 38 -24.97 4.79 -65.22
C GLN A 38 -25.48 5.86 -66.20
N LYS A 39 -26.31 5.48 -67.19
CA LYS A 39 -26.95 6.45 -68.10
C LYS A 39 -27.91 7.37 -67.34
N HIS A 40 -28.72 6.84 -66.43
CA HIS A 40 -29.66 7.61 -65.64
C HIS A 40 -29.00 8.52 -64.60
N SER A 41 -27.97 8.04 -63.93
CA SER A 41 -27.14 8.82 -63.01
C SER A 41 -26.40 9.96 -63.72
N ALA A 42 -25.83 9.69 -64.91
CA ALA A 42 -25.20 10.74 -65.73
C ALA A 42 -26.21 11.81 -66.19
N PHE A 43 -27.43 11.40 -66.56
CA PHE A 43 -28.50 12.33 -66.91
C PHE A 43 -28.94 13.19 -65.73
N LYS A 44 -29.14 12.60 -64.55
CA LYS A 44 -29.48 13.33 -63.31
C LYS A 44 -28.39 14.31 -62.91
N LYS A 45 -27.12 13.87 -62.92
CA LYS A 45 -25.95 14.70 -62.65
C LYS A 45 -25.85 15.89 -63.62
N ASN A 46 -26.15 15.67 -64.90
CA ASN A 46 -26.18 16.77 -65.88
C ASN A 46 -27.31 17.77 -65.59
N ASN A 47 -28.48 17.34 -65.09
CA ASN A 47 -29.54 18.28 -64.66
C ASN A 47 -29.12 19.11 -63.44
N GLU A 48 -28.47 18.51 -62.45
CA GLU A 48 -27.96 19.21 -61.26
C GLU A 48 -26.89 20.26 -61.63
N TYR A 49 -25.99 19.94 -62.56
CA TYR A 49 -25.00 20.92 -63.05
C TYR A 49 -25.61 22.03 -63.91
N ALA A 50 -26.65 21.71 -64.70
CA ALA A 50 -27.43 22.75 -65.39
C ALA A 50 -28.06 23.71 -64.38
N GLN A 51 -28.60 23.20 -63.27
CA GLN A 51 -29.15 24.01 -62.18
C GLN A 51 -28.08 24.90 -61.54
N THR A 52 -26.89 24.36 -61.23
CA THR A 52 -25.80 25.16 -60.63
C THR A 52 -25.40 26.35 -61.52
N ILE A 53 -25.23 26.11 -62.83
CA ILE A 53 -24.88 27.17 -63.79
C ILE A 53 -26.03 28.16 -63.95
N PHE A 54 -27.27 27.69 -63.99
CA PHE A 54 -28.45 28.55 -64.07
C PHE A 54 -28.54 29.49 -62.86
N THR A 55 -28.39 28.96 -61.64
CA THR A 55 -28.43 29.77 -60.41
C THR A 55 -27.29 30.78 -60.38
N ALA A 56 -26.07 30.38 -60.75
CA ALA A 56 -24.92 31.28 -60.86
C ALA A 56 -25.19 32.44 -61.84
N LEU A 57 -25.69 32.12 -63.03
CA LEU A 57 -26.03 33.11 -64.05
C LEU A 57 -27.13 34.06 -63.58
N GLN A 58 -28.22 33.53 -63.02
CA GLN A 58 -29.36 34.33 -62.53
C GLN A 58 -28.96 35.26 -61.39
N SER A 59 -28.15 34.79 -60.43
CA SER A 59 -27.64 35.62 -59.33
C SER A 59 -26.72 36.72 -59.84
N SER A 60 -25.81 36.39 -60.76
CA SER A 60 -24.89 37.35 -61.35
C SER A 60 -25.60 38.42 -62.19
N MET A 61 -26.60 38.03 -62.97
CA MET A 61 -27.43 38.97 -63.75
C MET A 61 -28.28 39.86 -62.85
N ALA A 62 -28.85 39.34 -61.76
CA ALA A 62 -29.56 40.15 -60.78
C ALA A 62 -28.64 41.21 -60.12
N HIS A 63 -27.40 40.83 -59.80
CA HIS A 63 -26.38 41.76 -59.30
C HIS A 63 -25.98 42.80 -60.37
N ALA A 64 -25.75 42.38 -61.62
CA ALA A 64 -25.43 43.29 -62.73
C ALA A 64 -26.56 44.28 -63.04
N LYS A 65 -27.82 43.86 -62.89
CA LYS A 65 -29.01 44.71 -63.01
C LYS A 65 -29.06 45.77 -61.92
N ALA A 66 -28.79 45.40 -60.67
CA ALA A 66 -28.72 46.35 -59.56
C ALA A 66 -27.55 47.35 -59.70
N GLY A 67 -26.47 46.95 -60.40
CA GLY A 67 -25.28 47.76 -60.64
C GLY A 67 -25.23 48.56 -61.95
N GLY A 68 -26.23 48.43 -62.84
CA GLY A 68 -26.31 49.17 -64.11
C GLY A 68 -25.38 48.68 -65.24
N SER A 69 -24.70 47.54 -65.08
CA SER A 69 -23.74 47.01 -66.06
C SER A 69 -24.35 46.15 -67.17
N LEU A 70 -25.66 45.87 -67.11
CA LEU A 70 -26.39 45.14 -68.16
C LEU A 70 -26.53 45.94 -69.46
N ASP A 71 -26.58 47.28 -69.39
CA ASP A 71 -26.67 48.14 -70.58
C ASP A 71 -25.45 47.97 -71.51
N ASP A 72 -24.27 47.68 -70.93
CA ASP A 72 -23.05 47.45 -71.68
C ASP A 72 -23.04 46.06 -72.32
N LEU A 73 -23.54 45.03 -71.63
CA LEU A 73 -23.74 43.70 -72.22
C LEU A 73 -24.72 43.77 -73.41
N THR A 74 -25.82 44.51 -73.30
CA THR A 74 -26.79 44.69 -74.39
C THR A 74 -26.19 45.42 -75.58
N LYS A 75 -25.36 46.46 -75.34
CA LYS A 75 -24.61 47.14 -76.42
C LYS A 75 -23.61 46.21 -77.08
N GLU A 76 -22.81 45.47 -76.31
CA GLU A 76 -21.85 44.48 -76.82
C GLU A 76 -22.53 43.42 -77.68
N LEU A 77 -23.69 42.91 -77.26
CA LEU A 77 -24.48 41.93 -78.03
C LEU A 77 -24.92 42.51 -79.38
N SER A 78 -25.46 43.73 -79.39
CA SER A 78 -25.96 44.40 -80.60
C SER A 78 -24.86 44.79 -81.60
N ALA A 79 -23.60 44.92 -81.14
CA ALA A 79 -22.43 45.32 -81.94
C ALA A 79 -21.48 44.15 -82.29
N SER A 80 -21.72 42.94 -81.77
CA SER A 80 -20.84 41.77 -81.95
C SER A 80 -21.32 40.82 -83.04
N LYS A 81 -20.46 39.84 -83.39
CA LYS A 81 -20.83 38.70 -84.26
C LYS A 81 -21.97 37.82 -83.71
N TYR A 82 -22.37 38.03 -82.45
CA TYR A 82 -23.40 37.25 -81.77
C TYR A 82 -24.78 37.90 -81.82
N LYS A 83 -24.95 39.02 -82.54
CA LYS A 83 -26.25 39.69 -82.73
C LYS A 83 -27.34 38.76 -83.29
N GLU A 84 -26.93 37.78 -84.10
CA GLU A 84 -27.80 36.77 -84.72
C GLU A 84 -28.08 35.56 -83.79
N ASN A 85 -27.44 35.46 -82.62
CA ASN A 85 -27.70 34.39 -81.63
C ASN A 85 -28.98 34.66 -80.82
N GLN A 86 -30.07 34.98 -81.51
CA GLN A 86 -31.34 35.25 -80.86
C GLN A 86 -32.08 33.94 -80.61
N LEU A 87 -32.57 33.78 -79.39
CA LEU A 87 -33.43 32.66 -79.02
C LEU A 87 -34.88 33.02 -79.33
N ASN A 88 -35.59 32.16 -80.05
CA ASN A 88 -37.02 32.31 -80.32
C ASN A 88 -37.77 30.98 -80.11
N GLY A 89 -39.10 31.05 -79.99
CA GLY A 89 -39.96 29.89 -79.72
C GLY A 89 -39.83 28.75 -80.73
N THR A 90 -39.59 29.05 -82.01
CA THR A 90 -39.47 28.05 -83.08
C THR A 90 -38.19 27.18 -82.99
N MET A 91 -37.22 27.58 -82.17
CA MET A 91 -36.01 26.78 -81.90
C MET A 91 -36.26 25.59 -80.95
N ILE A 92 -37.46 25.49 -80.36
CA ILE A 92 -37.79 24.57 -79.26
C ILE A 92 -39.07 23.76 -79.57
N ASP A 93 -39.05 22.44 -79.36
CA ASP A 93 -40.11 21.51 -79.84
C ASP A 93 -41.40 21.43 -78.99
N ASP A 94 -41.38 21.82 -77.70
CA ASP A 94 -42.55 21.68 -76.81
C ASP A 94 -42.69 22.87 -75.83
N GLY A 95 -43.88 23.50 -75.82
CA GLY A 95 -44.36 24.40 -74.75
C GLY A 95 -43.43 25.55 -74.37
N ALA A 96 -42.76 26.17 -75.36
CA ALA A 96 -41.70 27.14 -75.12
C ALA A 96 -42.13 28.29 -74.16
N PRO A 97 -41.35 28.59 -73.10
CA PRO A 97 -41.55 29.79 -72.28
C PRO A 97 -41.14 31.09 -73.02
N VAL A 98 -40.85 30.98 -74.33
CA VAL A 98 -40.29 32.01 -75.21
C VAL A 98 -41.21 32.11 -76.43
N ALA A 99 -41.79 33.29 -76.69
CA ALA A 99 -42.70 33.49 -77.81
C ALA A 99 -41.99 33.43 -79.18
N ASP A 100 -42.71 33.04 -80.24
CA ASP A 100 -42.16 32.93 -81.61
C ASP A 100 -41.63 34.25 -82.16
N ASP A 101 -42.16 35.39 -81.70
CA ASP A 101 -41.80 36.75 -82.12
C ASP A 101 -40.87 37.47 -81.14
N ALA A 102 -40.34 36.76 -80.15
CA ALA A 102 -39.66 37.39 -79.04
C ALA A 102 -38.31 38.02 -79.45
N LYS A 103 -38.19 39.33 -79.20
CA LYS A 103 -36.99 40.12 -79.49
C LYS A 103 -36.23 40.41 -78.21
N GLY A 104 -34.93 40.15 -78.22
CA GLY A 104 -34.03 40.53 -77.14
C GLY A 104 -33.50 39.39 -76.28
N MET A 105 -33.94 38.15 -76.49
CA MET A 105 -33.37 36.97 -75.81
C MET A 105 -32.21 36.37 -76.61
N TYR A 106 -31.16 35.95 -75.91
CA TYR A 106 -29.93 35.46 -76.50
C TYR A 106 -29.52 34.10 -75.92
N TYR A 107 -28.71 33.38 -76.68
CA TYR A 107 -28.06 32.17 -76.19
C TYR A 107 -26.56 32.14 -76.51
N PHE A 108 -25.79 31.48 -75.64
CA PHE A 108 -24.37 31.20 -75.87
C PHE A 108 -24.04 29.73 -75.70
N PHE A 109 -23.30 29.19 -76.67
CA PHE A 109 -22.69 27.88 -76.58
C PHE A 109 -21.26 27.98 -76.06
N PHE A 110 -20.99 27.26 -74.98
CA PHE A 110 -19.66 27.03 -74.42
C PHE A 110 -19.31 25.58 -74.70
N GLN A 111 -18.31 25.33 -75.54
CA GLN A 111 -18.01 23.96 -75.99
C GLN A 111 -16.93 23.33 -75.13
N LYS A 112 -17.01 22.01 -74.93
CA LYS A 112 -16.00 21.27 -74.16
C LYS A 112 -14.64 21.32 -74.88
N GLY A 113 -13.61 21.75 -74.16
CA GLY A 113 -12.23 21.85 -74.70
C GLY A 113 -11.89 23.17 -75.39
N GLU A 114 -12.81 24.15 -75.44
CA GLU A 114 -12.44 25.52 -75.83
C GLU A 114 -11.51 26.15 -74.77
N ASN A 115 -10.47 26.85 -75.23
CA ASN A 115 -9.66 27.67 -74.34
C ASN A 115 -10.45 28.91 -73.92
N ARG A 116 -10.89 28.93 -72.66
CA ARG A 116 -11.79 29.95 -72.12
C ARG A 116 -11.13 31.35 -72.05
N ALA A 117 -9.80 31.42 -72.10
CA ALA A 117 -9.05 32.67 -72.15
C ALA A 117 -9.22 33.43 -73.48
N ASP A 118 -9.61 32.72 -74.56
CA ASP A 118 -9.73 33.29 -75.91
C ASP A 118 -11.12 33.90 -76.18
N TYR A 119 -12.00 33.97 -75.16
CA TYR A 119 -13.31 34.60 -75.30
C TYR A 119 -13.18 36.12 -75.31
N GLU A 120 -13.97 36.79 -76.15
CA GLU A 120 -14.01 38.24 -76.27
C GLU A 120 -15.46 38.76 -76.37
N GLY A 121 -15.67 40.02 -75.96
CA GLY A 121 -16.97 40.69 -75.93
C GLY A 121 -18.02 39.97 -75.09
N ALA A 122 -19.29 40.07 -75.49
CA ALA A 122 -20.44 39.56 -74.73
C ALA A 122 -20.33 38.09 -74.29
N LYS A 123 -19.68 37.22 -75.07
CA LYS A 123 -19.47 35.81 -74.69
C LYS A 123 -18.52 35.66 -73.48
N LYS A 124 -17.47 36.49 -73.40
CA LYS A 124 -16.58 36.53 -72.24
C LYS A 124 -17.30 37.11 -71.03
N THR A 125 -18.04 38.19 -71.22
CA THR A 125 -18.82 38.86 -70.17
C THR A 125 -19.79 37.88 -69.50
N VAL A 126 -20.54 37.09 -70.28
CA VAL A 126 -21.45 36.07 -69.73
C VAL A 126 -20.71 34.91 -69.07
N TYR A 127 -19.54 34.50 -69.57
CA TYR A 127 -18.73 33.46 -68.92
C TYR A 127 -18.19 33.93 -67.56
N ASP A 128 -17.65 35.15 -67.50
CA ASP A 128 -17.11 35.76 -66.28
C ASP A 128 -18.21 36.07 -65.25
N MET A 129 -19.48 36.19 -65.69
CA MET A 129 -20.64 36.23 -64.80
C MET A 129 -20.92 34.89 -64.10
N ILE A 130 -20.57 33.77 -64.72
CA ILE A 130 -20.86 32.41 -64.21
C ILE A 130 -19.70 31.88 -63.37
N ALA A 131 -18.48 31.96 -63.92
CA ALA A 131 -17.32 31.22 -63.40
C ALA A 131 -16.99 31.47 -61.91
N PRO A 132 -17.07 32.71 -61.37
CA PRO A 132 -16.76 32.97 -59.96
C PRO A 132 -17.70 32.29 -58.96
N TYR A 133 -18.91 31.92 -59.38
CA TYR A 133 -19.94 31.33 -58.53
C TYR A 133 -19.95 29.79 -58.56
N ILE A 134 -19.01 29.17 -59.29
CA ILE A 134 -18.91 27.72 -59.43
C ILE A 134 -17.68 27.22 -58.66
N TYR A 135 -17.91 26.47 -57.57
CA TYR A 135 -16.86 25.95 -56.68
C TYR A 135 -16.04 24.81 -57.30
N ASP A 136 -16.70 23.93 -58.08
CA ASP A 136 -16.07 22.81 -58.78
C ASP A 136 -15.76 23.19 -60.24
N ALA A 137 -14.49 23.47 -60.53
CA ALA A 137 -14.03 23.89 -61.85
C ALA A 137 -14.31 22.85 -62.96
N ASP A 138 -14.46 21.57 -62.61
CA ASP A 138 -14.75 20.51 -63.59
C ASP A 138 -16.15 20.66 -64.19
N VAL A 139 -17.08 21.33 -63.49
CA VAL A 139 -18.42 21.64 -64.01
C VAL A 139 -18.32 22.50 -65.27
N LEU A 140 -17.41 23.48 -65.30
CA LEU A 140 -17.19 24.36 -66.45
C LEU A 140 -16.41 23.70 -67.59
N ASN A 141 -15.83 22.51 -67.37
CA ASN A 141 -15.12 21.70 -68.37
C ASN A 141 -16.07 20.75 -69.14
N ALA A 142 -17.17 21.31 -69.64
CA ALA A 142 -18.22 20.61 -70.39
C ALA A 142 -18.77 21.48 -71.52
N SER A 143 -19.67 20.89 -72.31
CA SER A 143 -20.48 21.65 -73.25
C SER A 143 -21.75 22.12 -72.56
N PHE A 144 -21.97 23.43 -72.50
CA PHE A 144 -23.18 24.00 -71.94
C PHE A 144 -23.72 25.14 -72.82
N CYS A 145 -25.04 25.28 -72.86
CA CYS A 145 -25.73 26.40 -73.46
C CYS A 145 -26.41 27.19 -72.36
N VAL A 146 -26.24 28.51 -72.36
CA VAL A 146 -27.02 29.41 -71.51
C VAL A 146 -27.95 30.23 -72.38
N GLU A 147 -29.18 30.38 -71.93
CA GLU A 147 -30.28 31.12 -72.55
C GLU A 147 -30.70 32.21 -71.58
N PHE A 148 -30.76 33.47 -72.01
CA PHE A 148 -30.99 34.59 -71.12
C PHE A 148 -31.58 35.82 -71.83
N ASP A 149 -32.21 36.68 -71.03
CA ASP A 149 -32.62 38.02 -71.43
C ASP A 149 -31.71 39.06 -70.74
N PRO A 150 -30.82 39.73 -71.47
CA PRO A 150 -29.93 40.76 -70.94
C PRO A 150 -30.67 42.05 -70.56
N ASN A 151 -31.82 42.38 -71.15
CA ASN A 151 -32.59 43.57 -70.79
C ASN A 151 -33.30 43.38 -69.45
N GLU A 152 -33.87 42.20 -69.25
CA GLU A 152 -34.57 41.88 -68.00
C GLU A 152 -33.63 41.36 -66.91
N GLY A 153 -32.39 40.96 -67.25
CA GLY A 153 -31.42 40.39 -66.33
C GLY A 153 -31.85 39.01 -65.80
N ILE A 154 -32.46 38.21 -66.68
CA ILE A 154 -33.08 36.93 -66.32
C ILE A 154 -32.41 35.80 -67.12
N ALA A 155 -31.97 34.76 -66.43
CA ALA A 155 -31.60 33.49 -67.05
C ALA A 155 -32.88 32.72 -67.35
N LEU A 156 -33.01 32.24 -68.59
CA LEU A 156 -34.20 31.55 -69.08
C LEU A 156 -34.05 30.03 -69.02
N GLY A 157 -32.84 29.55 -69.32
CA GLY A 157 -32.53 28.12 -69.34
C GLY A 157 -31.04 27.85 -69.46
N VAL A 158 -30.63 26.68 -68.96
CA VAL A 158 -29.30 26.14 -69.17
C VAL A 158 -29.41 24.70 -69.63
N CYS A 159 -28.79 24.38 -70.77
CA CYS A 159 -28.55 23.01 -71.20
C CYS A 159 -27.11 22.61 -70.88
N TYR A 160 -26.90 21.39 -70.38
CA TYR A 160 -25.58 20.93 -69.95
C TYR A 160 -25.31 19.49 -70.37
N SER A 161 -24.13 19.21 -70.91
CA SER A 161 -23.67 17.84 -71.11
C SER A 161 -22.15 17.74 -71.02
N ASN A 162 -21.69 16.89 -70.11
CA ASN A 162 -20.28 16.53 -70.00
C ASN A 162 -19.80 15.58 -71.11
N LYS A 163 -20.71 15.00 -71.92
CA LYS A 163 -20.38 14.09 -73.03
C LYS A 163 -20.45 14.76 -74.40
N ALA A 164 -21.36 15.70 -74.60
CA ALA A 164 -21.46 16.42 -75.87
C ALA A 164 -20.20 17.27 -76.13
N LYS A 165 -19.74 17.31 -77.38
CA LYS A 165 -18.63 18.20 -77.79
C LYS A 165 -19.11 19.62 -78.08
N SER A 166 -20.35 19.76 -78.58
CA SER A 166 -21.01 21.05 -78.82
C SER A 166 -22.53 20.86 -78.96
N PHE A 167 -23.27 21.96 -79.06
CA PHE A 167 -24.73 21.98 -79.19
C PHE A 167 -25.20 22.73 -80.42
N TYR A 168 -26.41 22.42 -80.87
CA TYR A 168 -27.14 23.14 -81.92
C TYR A 168 -28.65 22.99 -81.70
N TYR A 169 -29.44 23.86 -82.34
CA TYR A 169 -30.90 23.76 -82.34
C TYR A 169 -31.39 23.11 -83.64
N GLY A 170 -31.70 21.81 -83.64
CA GLY A 170 -31.98 21.04 -84.86
C GLY A 170 -33.19 21.50 -85.67
N ASN A 171 -34.12 22.22 -85.04
CA ASN A 171 -35.27 22.83 -85.71
C ASN A 171 -34.91 23.96 -86.68
N THR A 172 -33.79 24.64 -86.45
CA THR A 172 -33.42 25.87 -87.17
C THR A 172 -31.98 25.88 -87.65
N GLN A 173 -31.13 24.98 -87.17
CA GLN A 173 -29.71 24.89 -87.47
C GLN A 173 -29.34 23.47 -87.94
N PRO A 174 -28.47 23.36 -88.97
CA PRO A 174 -27.95 22.06 -89.38
C PRO A 174 -27.07 21.45 -88.28
N LYS A 175 -27.04 20.12 -88.20
CA LYS A 175 -26.23 19.38 -87.22
C LYS A 175 -24.76 19.83 -87.27
N GLY A 176 -24.24 20.27 -86.12
CA GLY A 176 -22.80 20.51 -85.91
C GLY A 176 -22.00 19.20 -86.07
N GLY A 177 -20.68 19.29 -86.23
CA GLY A 177 -19.82 18.13 -86.53
C GLY A 177 -19.89 16.93 -85.55
N ASP A 178 -19.00 15.95 -85.73
CA ASP A 178 -19.10 14.68 -85.01
C ASP A 178 -19.00 14.83 -83.47
N GLY A 179 -20.07 14.45 -82.76
CA GLY A 179 -20.24 14.65 -81.31
C GLY A 179 -21.08 15.87 -80.90
N SER A 180 -21.70 16.60 -81.84
CA SER A 180 -22.71 17.64 -81.55
C SER A 180 -24.07 17.03 -81.22
N VAL A 181 -24.75 17.64 -80.24
CA VAL A 181 -26.05 17.18 -79.73
C VAL A 181 -27.13 18.24 -79.96
N ASP A 182 -28.31 17.79 -80.36
CA ASP A 182 -29.49 18.63 -80.52
C ASP A 182 -30.12 18.97 -79.17
N ILE A 183 -30.41 20.25 -78.95
CA ILE A 183 -31.03 20.74 -77.71
C ILE A 183 -32.41 21.38 -77.92
N SER A 184 -33.02 21.25 -79.11
CA SER A 184 -34.38 21.75 -79.37
C SER A 184 -35.46 21.03 -78.56
N GLY A 185 -35.29 19.73 -78.31
CA GLY A 185 -36.20 18.90 -77.53
C GLY A 185 -36.10 19.15 -76.02
N ARG A 186 -37.17 19.63 -75.39
CA ARG A 186 -37.22 19.91 -73.94
C ARG A 186 -37.81 18.77 -73.11
N SER A 187 -38.51 17.85 -73.75
CA SER A 187 -39.10 16.68 -73.09
C SER A 187 -38.00 15.87 -72.37
N SER A 188 -38.30 15.40 -71.15
CA SER A 188 -37.35 14.58 -70.37
C SER A 188 -36.89 13.34 -71.15
N GLY A 189 -37.77 12.77 -71.99
CA GLY A 189 -37.47 11.61 -72.81
C GLY A 189 -36.46 11.87 -73.92
N ASP A 190 -36.53 13.03 -74.58
CA ASP A 190 -35.58 13.37 -75.65
C ASP A 190 -34.23 13.76 -75.08
N ARG A 191 -34.21 14.51 -73.99
CA ARG A 191 -32.99 14.85 -73.25
C ARG A 191 -32.28 13.64 -72.66
N TYR A 192 -33.03 12.64 -72.20
CA TYR A 192 -32.47 11.39 -71.66
C TYR A 192 -31.74 10.56 -72.73
N LYS A 193 -32.25 10.54 -73.97
CA LYS A 193 -31.59 9.82 -75.09
C LYS A 193 -30.18 10.37 -75.33
N GLU A 194 -30.08 11.69 -75.36
CA GLU A 194 -28.87 12.45 -75.70
C GLU A 194 -27.98 12.82 -74.48
N LEU A 195 -28.40 12.44 -73.26
CA LEU A 195 -27.70 12.75 -72.00
C LEU A 195 -27.49 14.25 -71.77
N VAL A 196 -28.53 15.05 -72.06
CA VAL A 196 -28.52 16.51 -71.86
C VAL A 196 -29.28 16.87 -70.59
N GLY A 197 -28.59 17.49 -69.65
CA GLY A 197 -29.22 18.15 -68.50
C GLY A 197 -29.88 19.45 -68.92
N TYR A 198 -31.00 19.80 -68.29
CA TYR A 198 -31.67 21.08 -68.49
C TYR A 198 -32.23 21.61 -67.17
N TYR A 199 -32.10 22.92 -66.96
CA TYR A 199 -32.74 23.64 -65.86
C TYR A 199 -33.13 25.04 -66.36
N GLY A 200 -34.38 25.46 -66.16
CA GLY A 200 -34.91 26.72 -66.67
C GLY A 200 -35.99 27.35 -65.81
N VAL A 201 -36.54 28.48 -66.24
CA VAL A 201 -37.59 29.22 -65.52
C VAL A 201 -38.87 28.42 -65.31
N ASP A 202 -39.16 27.47 -66.19
CA ASP A 202 -40.23 26.47 -66.08
C ASP A 202 -40.02 25.51 -64.89
N SER A 203 -38.77 25.35 -64.46
CA SER A 203 -38.33 24.47 -63.36
C SER A 203 -38.40 25.14 -61.98
N ILE A 204 -38.63 26.46 -61.91
CA ILE A 204 -38.68 27.27 -60.66
C ILE A 204 -40.03 27.13 -59.93
N SER A 205 -41.06 26.58 -60.58
CA SER A 205 -42.41 26.46 -60.01
C SER A 205 -42.67 25.15 -59.24
N THR A 206 -41.65 24.37 -58.89
CA THR A 206 -41.87 23.15 -58.10
C THR A 206 -42.18 23.51 -56.64
N THR A 207 -43.42 23.24 -56.23
CA THR A 207 -43.82 23.17 -54.82
C THR A 207 -42.84 22.28 -54.06
N PRO A 208 -42.38 22.67 -52.84
CA PRO A 208 -41.44 21.85 -52.07
C PRO A 208 -41.96 20.41 -51.96
N GLN A 209 -41.13 19.44 -52.33
CA GLN A 209 -41.53 18.03 -52.22
C GLN A 209 -41.72 17.69 -50.73
N PRO A 210 -42.81 17.02 -50.34
CA PRO A 210 -42.92 16.50 -48.99
C PRO A 210 -41.79 15.49 -48.77
N MET A 211 -41.09 15.61 -47.64
CA MET A 211 -40.31 14.48 -47.13
C MET A 211 -41.33 13.41 -46.70
N GLU A 212 -41.44 12.30 -47.43
CA GLU A 212 -42.43 11.26 -47.14
C GLU A 212 -41.93 10.33 -46.03
N GLY A 213 -42.72 10.20 -44.96
CA GLY A 213 -42.44 9.26 -43.88
C GLY A 213 -41.33 9.71 -42.90
N SER A 214 -40.76 8.73 -42.20
CA SER A 214 -39.56 8.94 -41.37
C SER A 214 -38.35 9.11 -42.29
N ILE A 215 -37.59 10.18 -42.06
CA ILE A 215 -36.37 10.46 -42.86
C ILE A 215 -35.11 9.89 -42.21
N PHE A 216 -35.20 9.54 -40.93
CA PHE A 216 -34.11 9.00 -40.15
C PHE A 216 -34.21 7.48 -40.17
N LYS A 217 -33.27 6.85 -40.88
CA LYS A 217 -33.06 5.40 -40.80
C LYS A 217 -32.69 4.97 -39.38
N GLU A 218 -31.94 5.83 -38.70
CA GLU A 218 -31.60 5.68 -37.29
C GLU A 218 -31.55 7.07 -36.64
N LEU A 219 -32.09 7.19 -35.43
CA LEU A 219 -31.97 8.37 -34.57
C LEU A 219 -31.94 7.90 -33.12
N LYS A 220 -30.79 8.02 -32.45
CA LYS A 220 -30.61 7.53 -31.08
C LYS A 220 -29.71 8.43 -30.25
N LEU A 221 -29.92 8.38 -28.94
CA LEU A 221 -28.94 8.79 -27.95
C LEU A 221 -28.04 7.59 -27.63
N ALA A 222 -26.73 7.78 -27.78
CA ALA A 222 -25.71 6.79 -27.45
C ALA A 222 -24.99 7.23 -26.18
N ASN A 223 -25.17 6.46 -25.11
CA ASN A 223 -24.59 6.68 -23.79
C ASN A 223 -23.39 5.76 -23.55
N LYS A 224 -22.19 6.26 -23.84
CA LYS A 224 -20.91 5.54 -23.67
C LYS A 224 -19.85 6.44 -23.03
N GLU A 225 -18.60 6.38 -23.48
CA GLU A 225 -17.50 7.26 -23.05
C GLU A 225 -17.80 8.74 -23.34
N THR A 226 -18.71 9.01 -24.27
CA THR A 226 -19.40 10.29 -24.47
C THR A 226 -20.91 10.05 -24.53
N LEU A 227 -21.71 11.09 -24.22
CA LEU A 227 -23.13 11.11 -24.55
C LEU A 227 -23.28 11.83 -25.89
N SER A 228 -23.79 11.13 -26.90
CA SER A 228 -23.91 11.69 -28.24
C SER A 228 -25.26 11.36 -28.89
N ILE A 229 -25.72 12.27 -29.74
CA ILE A 229 -26.83 12.02 -30.66
C ILE A 229 -26.22 11.39 -31.91
N GLN A 230 -26.73 10.25 -32.33
CA GLN A 230 -26.29 9.55 -33.53
C GLN A 230 -27.48 9.35 -34.46
N TRP A 231 -27.32 9.75 -35.72
CA TRP A 231 -28.37 9.55 -36.71
C TRP A 231 -27.83 9.23 -38.09
N GLN A 232 -28.66 8.54 -38.87
CA GLN A 232 -28.41 8.23 -40.28
C GLN A 232 -29.69 8.51 -41.05
N LEU A 233 -29.55 9.15 -42.21
CA LEU A 233 -30.69 9.37 -43.10
C LEU A 233 -30.99 8.13 -43.94
N GLU A 234 -32.25 8.01 -44.36
CA GLU A 234 -32.65 7.05 -45.39
C GLU A 234 -31.88 7.27 -46.70
N ASP A 235 -31.69 6.20 -47.47
CA ASP A 235 -30.86 6.22 -48.70
C ASP A 235 -31.31 7.29 -49.71
N ALA A 236 -32.61 7.62 -49.72
CA ALA A 236 -33.19 8.67 -50.55
C ALA A 236 -32.66 10.08 -50.23
N TYR A 237 -32.24 10.33 -48.98
CA TYR A 237 -31.82 11.63 -48.47
C TYR A 237 -30.32 11.68 -48.10
N LYS A 238 -29.62 10.54 -48.12
CA LYS A 238 -28.21 10.43 -47.74
C LYS A 238 -27.28 11.40 -48.49
N ALA A 239 -27.52 11.63 -49.78
CA ALA A 239 -26.73 12.58 -50.58
C ALA A 239 -26.95 14.05 -50.19
N SER A 240 -28.04 14.36 -49.51
CA SER A 240 -28.43 15.71 -49.06
C SER A 240 -28.11 15.97 -47.59
N ALA A 241 -27.47 15.03 -46.88
CA ALA A 241 -27.30 15.07 -45.42
C ALA A 241 -26.66 16.37 -44.89
N LEU A 242 -25.64 16.90 -45.57
CA LEU A 242 -24.97 18.15 -45.20
C LEU A 242 -25.71 19.41 -45.68
N SER A 243 -26.68 19.26 -46.60
CA SER A 243 -27.50 20.36 -47.13
C SER A 243 -28.83 20.55 -46.40
N LEU A 244 -29.12 19.71 -45.40
CA LEU A 244 -30.28 19.82 -44.53
C LEU A 244 -29.89 20.48 -43.21
N ALA A 245 -30.72 21.40 -42.73
CA ALA A 245 -30.65 21.98 -41.39
C ALA A 245 -31.42 21.09 -40.41
N TYR A 246 -30.85 20.83 -39.25
CA TYR A 246 -31.47 20.02 -38.19
C TYR A 246 -31.78 20.90 -36.98
N GLU A 247 -33.04 20.93 -36.58
CA GLU A 247 -33.49 21.56 -35.34
C GLU A 247 -33.59 20.50 -34.24
N LEU A 248 -32.92 20.74 -33.11
CA LEU A 248 -32.85 19.84 -31.98
C LEU A 248 -33.53 20.47 -30.76
N LYS A 249 -34.34 19.67 -30.07
CA LYS A 249 -35.00 20.02 -28.80
C LYS A 249 -34.73 18.92 -27.78
N LEU A 250 -34.04 19.27 -26.70
CA LEU A 250 -33.65 18.34 -25.65
C LEU A 250 -34.63 18.47 -24.48
N TYR A 251 -35.22 17.35 -24.08
CA TYR A 251 -36.22 17.28 -23.04
C TYR A 251 -35.72 16.49 -21.84
N ASP A 252 -36.10 16.93 -20.64
CA ASP A 252 -36.07 16.07 -19.46
C ASP A 252 -37.20 15.05 -19.59
N ALA A 253 -36.86 13.77 -19.66
CA ALA A 253 -37.82 12.69 -19.86
C ALA A 253 -38.64 12.37 -18.61
N SER A 254 -38.18 12.77 -17.42
CA SER A 254 -38.90 12.56 -16.16
C SER A 254 -40.04 13.55 -15.98
N THR A 255 -39.88 14.78 -16.50
CA THR A 255 -40.89 15.86 -16.39
C THR A 255 -41.57 16.21 -17.71
N ASP A 256 -41.07 15.67 -18.83
CA ASP A 256 -41.47 16.02 -20.21
C ASP A 256 -41.27 17.52 -20.53
N GLN A 257 -40.36 18.20 -19.83
CA GLN A 257 -40.08 19.62 -20.01
C GLN A 257 -38.95 19.85 -21.03
N LEU A 258 -39.15 20.83 -21.92
CA LEU A 258 -38.11 21.29 -22.85
C LEU A 258 -37.05 22.05 -22.06
N VAL A 259 -35.79 21.63 -22.13
CA VAL A 259 -34.68 22.26 -21.40
C VAL A 259 -33.95 23.25 -22.29
N CYS A 260 -33.52 22.79 -23.47
CA CYS A 260 -32.84 23.64 -24.46
C CYS A 260 -33.13 23.22 -25.91
N SER A 261 -32.90 24.16 -26.82
CA SER A 261 -32.99 23.92 -28.26
C SER A 261 -31.93 24.67 -29.04
N PHE A 262 -31.53 24.12 -30.19
CA PHE A 262 -30.56 24.73 -31.09
C PHE A 262 -30.64 24.12 -32.49
N LYS A 263 -29.94 24.72 -33.45
CA LYS A 263 -29.86 24.26 -34.84
C LYS A 263 -28.42 23.95 -35.23
N ILE A 264 -28.25 22.88 -36.00
CA ILE A 264 -27.00 22.52 -36.69
C ILE A 264 -27.25 22.49 -38.21
N ASN A 265 -26.20 22.70 -39.00
CA ASN A 265 -26.29 22.92 -40.46
C ASN A 265 -27.26 24.04 -40.83
N ASP A 266 -27.28 25.12 -40.05
CA ASP A 266 -27.97 26.35 -40.44
C ASP A 266 -27.30 26.90 -41.70
N LEU A 267 -28.00 26.82 -42.84
CA LEU A 267 -27.46 27.13 -44.17
C LEU A 267 -27.03 28.59 -44.30
N ASP A 268 -27.52 29.46 -43.41
CA ASP A 268 -27.12 30.86 -43.33
C ASP A 268 -25.82 31.07 -42.52
N LYS A 269 -25.32 30.03 -41.83
CA LYS A 269 -24.19 30.06 -40.89
C LYS A 269 -23.25 28.86 -41.05
N THR A 270 -22.20 29.05 -41.85
CA THR A 270 -21.20 28.00 -42.18
C THR A 270 -20.52 27.35 -40.96
N GLU A 271 -20.46 28.05 -39.84
CA GLU A 271 -19.86 27.61 -38.58
C GLU A 271 -20.70 26.58 -37.82
N THR A 272 -21.97 26.41 -38.18
CA THR A 272 -22.89 25.41 -37.60
C THR A 272 -22.87 24.06 -38.34
N ILE A 273 -22.16 23.99 -39.47
CA ILE A 273 -22.16 22.82 -40.36
C ILE A 273 -21.31 21.69 -39.75
N LEU A 274 -21.85 20.48 -39.75
CA LEU A 274 -21.15 19.25 -39.38
C LEU A 274 -19.88 19.07 -40.20
N ARG A 275 -18.83 18.60 -39.53
CA ARG A 275 -17.52 18.37 -40.14
C ARG A 275 -17.46 16.99 -40.79
N GLU A 276 -16.60 16.79 -41.78
CA GLU A 276 -16.37 15.48 -42.39
C GLU A 276 -15.15 14.80 -41.75
N GLU A 277 -15.36 13.65 -41.12
CA GLU A 277 -14.30 12.91 -40.45
C GLU A 277 -13.20 12.47 -41.43
N GLY A 278 -11.96 12.82 -41.10
CA GLY A 278 -10.78 12.53 -41.94
C GLY A 278 -10.53 13.51 -43.08
N LYS A 279 -11.46 14.42 -43.40
CA LYS A 279 -11.20 15.57 -44.28
C LYS A 279 -10.91 16.84 -43.48
N ASP A 280 -11.73 17.12 -42.47
CA ASP A 280 -11.59 18.29 -41.61
C ASP A 280 -10.62 18.02 -40.45
N LYS A 281 -9.77 18.99 -40.14
CA LYS A 281 -8.80 18.90 -39.02
C LYS A 281 -9.40 19.21 -37.66
N ASP A 282 -10.45 20.02 -37.62
CA ASP A 282 -11.18 20.40 -36.41
C ASP A 282 -12.63 20.00 -36.59
N LEU A 283 -13.12 19.14 -35.68
CA LEU A 283 -14.49 18.61 -35.69
C LEU A 283 -15.46 19.50 -34.88
N THR A 284 -15.01 20.70 -34.49
CA THR A 284 -15.81 21.66 -33.72
C THR A 284 -16.72 22.50 -34.63
N LEU A 285 -17.96 22.67 -34.19
CA LEU A 285 -18.97 23.57 -34.74
C LEU A 285 -19.52 24.49 -33.64
N THR A 286 -20.12 25.61 -34.02
CA THR A 286 -20.69 26.59 -33.08
C THR A 286 -22.15 26.84 -33.35
N CYS A 287 -22.97 26.83 -32.29
CA CYS A 287 -24.42 27.01 -32.36
C CYS A 287 -24.91 28.04 -31.34
N ASP A 288 -26.04 28.67 -31.64
CA ASP A 288 -26.79 29.44 -30.66
C ASP A 288 -27.75 28.48 -29.93
N VAL A 289 -27.72 28.47 -28.60
CA VAL A 289 -28.55 27.59 -27.76
C VAL A 289 -29.53 28.42 -26.95
N SER A 290 -30.83 28.13 -27.11
CA SER A 290 -31.90 28.76 -26.34
C SER A 290 -32.34 27.84 -25.20
N PHE A 291 -32.45 28.39 -24.00
CA PHE A 291 -32.87 27.69 -22.78
C PHE A 291 -34.31 28.04 -22.44
N TYR A 292 -35.02 27.12 -21.79
CA TYR A 292 -36.44 27.24 -21.51
C TYR A 292 -36.74 27.07 -20.01
N ASP A 293 -37.79 27.74 -19.55
CA ASP A 293 -38.40 27.47 -18.24
C ASP A 293 -39.46 26.35 -18.33
N GLY A 294 -40.04 25.99 -17.17
CA GLY A 294 -41.08 24.98 -17.08
C GLY A 294 -42.40 25.32 -17.80
N ASP A 295 -42.59 26.58 -18.21
CA ASP A 295 -43.73 27.02 -19.02
C ASP A 295 -43.41 27.02 -20.54
N GLY A 296 -42.20 26.59 -20.93
CA GLY A 296 -41.75 26.52 -22.31
C GLY A 296 -41.39 27.88 -22.92
N LYS A 297 -41.12 28.89 -22.08
CA LYS A 297 -40.68 30.22 -22.52
C LYS A 297 -39.16 30.30 -22.49
N VAL A 298 -38.59 30.97 -23.51
CA VAL A 298 -37.14 31.19 -23.59
C VAL A 298 -36.68 32.08 -22.42
N THR A 299 -35.77 31.57 -21.60
CA THR A 299 -35.18 32.27 -20.46
C THR A 299 -33.86 32.94 -20.81
N ASP A 300 -33.05 32.27 -21.62
CA ASP A 300 -31.73 32.76 -22.07
C ASP A 300 -31.40 32.22 -23.46
N THR A 301 -30.48 32.87 -24.17
CA THR A 301 -29.90 32.36 -25.43
C THR A 301 -28.41 32.63 -25.47
N LYS A 302 -27.63 31.56 -25.29
CA LYS A 302 -26.17 31.60 -25.35
C LYS A 302 -25.71 31.50 -26.79
N LYS A 303 -24.86 32.44 -27.20
CA LYS A 303 -24.34 32.57 -28.56
C LYS A 303 -23.04 31.81 -28.73
N ASN A 304 -22.82 31.23 -29.90
CA ASN A 304 -21.55 30.58 -30.29
C ASN A 304 -21.07 29.46 -29.34
N MET A 305 -21.99 28.70 -28.74
CA MET A 305 -21.62 27.52 -27.94
C MET A 305 -20.99 26.46 -28.84
N LYS A 306 -19.87 25.87 -28.39
CA LYS A 306 -19.09 24.92 -29.17
C LYS A 306 -19.56 23.49 -28.97
N PHE A 307 -19.74 22.74 -30.04
CA PHE A 307 -20.03 21.30 -30.03
C PHE A 307 -19.03 20.55 -30.90
N MET A 308 -18.74 19.31 -30.57
CA MET A 308 -18.06 18.39 -31.49
C MET A 308 -19.13 17.65 -32.29
N GLY A 309 -19.07 17.73 -33.62
CA GLY A 309 -20.03 17.05 -34.48
C GLY A 309 -19.48 16.80 -35.87
N TYR A 310 -19.70 15.58 -36.37
CA TYR A 310 -19.17 15.16 -37.66
C TYR A 310 -20.05 14.11 -38.35
N THR A 311 -19.82 13.93 -39.65
CA THR A 311 -20.26 12.76 -40.43
C THR A 311 -19.06 11.86 -40.70
N ASP A 312 -19.27 10.56 -40.50
CA ASP A 312 -18.27 9.55 -40.86
C ASP A 312 -18.36 9.16 -42.36
N LYS A 313 -17.47 8.27 -42.78
CA LYS A 313 -17.39 7.79 -44.19
C LYS A 313 -18.59 6.95 -44.63
N ASP A 314 -19.31 6.36 -43.67
CA ASP A 314 -20.49 5.53 -43.92
C ASP A 314 -21.78 6.38 -43.93
N GLY A 315 -21.66 7.68 -43.67
CA GLY A 315 -22.76 8.65 -43.63
C GLY A 315 -23.57 8.60 -42.34
N GLN A 316 -23.00 8.07 -41.26
CA GLN A 316 -23.52 8.26 -39.90
C GLN A 316 -23.09 9.64 -39.42
N MET A 317 -24.03 10.39 -38.85
CA MET A 317 -23.77 11.68 -38.23
C MET A 317 -23.78 11.55 -36.71
N MET A 318 -22.90 12.31 -36.05
CA MET A 318 -22.78 12.34 -34.60
C MET A 318 -22.66 13.77 -34.11
N LEU A 319 -23.34 14.07 -33.00
CA LEU A 319 -23.18 15.31 -32.23
C LEU A 319 -22.97 14.96 -30.76
N MET A 320 -21.86 15.40 -30.18
CA MET A 320 -21.51 15.15 -28.79
C MET A 320 -22.17 16.16 -27.85
N LEU A 321 -22.87 15.66 -26.84
CA LEU A 321 -23.56 16.46 -25.81
C LEU A 321 -22.78 16.50 -24.49
N ASP A 322 -22.19 15.37 -24.08
CA ASP A 322 -21.39 15.24 -22.86
C ASP A 322 -20.10 14.46 -23.10
N ALA A 323 -19.01 14.92 -22.49
CA ALA A 323 -17.74 14.21 -22.40
C ALA A 323 -17.02 14.60 -21.11
N VAL A 324 -15.95 13.87 -20.81
CA VAL A 324 -15.07 14.22 -19.68
C VAL A 324 -14.27 15.47 -20.03
N ASP A 325 -14.57 16.58 -19.37
CA ASP A 325 -13.85 17.85 -19.51
C ASP A 325 -13.23 18.31 -18.21
N LEU A 326 -11.91 18.30 -18.08
CA LEU A 326 -11.20 18.58 -16.83
C LEU A 326 -11.46 19.96 -16.23
N GLU A 327 -11.80 20.98 -17.03
CA GLU A 327 -12.17 22.30 -16.49
C GLU A 327 -13.59 22.33 -15.93
N SER A 328 -14.47 21.43 -16.38
CA SER A 328 -15.77 21.30 -15.74
C SER A 328 -15.67 20.78 -14.30
N ALA A 329 -14.56 20.12 -13.93
CA ALA A 329 -14.28 19.69 -12.56
C ALA A 329 -13.90 20.86 -11.64
N SER A 330 -13.21 21.86 -12.17
CA SER A 330 -12.69 23.00 -11.40
C SER A 330 -13.78 24.07 -11.14
N GLN A 331 -14.85 24.03 -11.93
CA GLN A 331 -15.95 25.01 -11.93
C GLN A 331 -17.27 24.34 -11.52
N LEU A 332 -17.50 24.16 -10.21
CA LEU A 332 -18.74 23.52 -9.71
C LEU A 332 -20.01 24.37 -9.93
N SER A 333 -19.85 25.67 -10.19
CA SER A 333 -20.95 26.63 -10.46
C SER A 333 -21.00 27.02 -11.94
N GLU A 334 -22.12 26.73 -12.60
CA GLU A 334 -22.43 27.03 -14.01
C GLU A 334 -22.49 28.54 -14.37
N LYS A 335 -22.29 29.42 -13.38
CA LYS A 335 -22.36 30.88 -13.53
C LYS A 335 -21.08 31.53 -14.07
N ASP A 336 -20.01 30.76 -14.27
CA ASP A 336 -18.77 31.26 -14.85
C ASP A 336 -18.91 31.36 -16.39
N SER A 337 -18.54 32.50 -16.97
CA SER A 337 -18.65 32.72 -18.43
C SER A 337 -17.78 31.74 -19.24
N ASP A 338 -16.77 31.14 -18.59
CA ASP A 338 -15.88 30.16 -19.20
C ASP A 338 -16.46 28.73 -19.20
N TYR A 339 -17.50 28.44 -18.43
CA TYR A 339 -18.10 27.08 -18.32
C TYR A 339 -18.77 26.63 -19.62
N ASP A 340 -19.27 27.59 -20.41
CA ASP A 340 -19.87 27.36 -21.73
C ASP A 340 -18.87 26.77 -22.74
N GLY A 341 -17.57 26.98 -22.48
CA GLY A 341 -16.47 26.43 -23.26
C GLY A 341 -16.10 24.99 -22.94
N THR A 342 -16.81 24.32 -22.02
CA THR A 342 -16.57 22.92 -21.64
C THR A 342 -17.46 21.95 -22.42
N TYR A 343 -17.17 20.64 -22.42
CA TYR A 343 -18.06 19.60 -22.97
C TYR A 343 -18.93 18.88 -21.92
N SER A 344 -19.31 19.56 -20.85
CA SER A 344 -20.24 19.03 -19.83
C SER A 344 -21.71 19.26 -20.23
N ILE A 345 -22.58 18.27 -20.03
CA ILE A 345 -24.04 18.38 -20.25
C ILE A 345 -24.70 19.44 -19.38
N ARG A 346 -24.07 19.77 -18.23
CA ARG A 346 -24.55 20.80 -17.30
C ARG A 346 -24.65 22.18 -17.97
N ARG A 347 -23.75 22.48 -18.92
CA ARG A 347 -23.80 23.73 -19.69
C ARG A 347 -25.08 23.85 -20.55
N LEU A 348 -25.77 22.73 -20.79
CA LEU A 348 -27.04 22.65 -21.52
C LEU A 348 -28.27 22.66 -20.58
N GLY A 349 -28.07 22.90 -19.28
CA GLY A 349 -29.13 23.02 -18.28
C GLY A 349 -29.62 21.69 -17.71
N PHE A 350 -28.92 20.58 -17.98
CA PHE A 350 -29.27 19.26 -17.45
C PHE A 350 -28.52 18.96 -16.16
N SER A 351 -29.27 18.51 -15.15
CA SER A 351 -28.76 17.84 -13.97
C SER A 351 -28.76 16.32 -14.17
N SER A 352 -28.62 15.56 -13.09
CA SER A 352 -28.79 14.11 -13.06
C SER A 352 -30.25 13.70 -13.33
N THR A 353 -30.55 13.38 -14.58
CA THR A 353 -31.88 13.02 -15.05
C THR A 353 -31.80 12.15 -16.31
N THR A 354 -32.93 11.59 -16.72
CA THR A 354 -33.08 10.97 -18.05
C THR A 354 -33.51 12.01 -19.07
N LEU A 355 -32.94 11.98 -20.27
CA LEU A 355 -33.30 12.88 -21.35
C LEU A 355 -33.63 12.13 -22.64
N TYR A 356 -34.36 12.81 -23.53
CA TYR A 356 -34.52 12.42 -24.92
C TYR A 356 -34.39 13.65 -25.82
N VAL A 357 -34.10 13.43 -27.10
CA VAL A 357 -34.03 14.50 -28.10
C VAL A 357 -35.12 14.32 -29.13
N ARG A 358 -35.79 15.41 -29.48
CA ARG A 358 -36.60 15.50 -30.69
C ARG A 358 -35.84 16.25 -31.76
N MET A 359 -35.84 15.71 -32.97
CA MET A 359 -35.13 16.28 -34.11
C MET A 359 -36.05 16.41 -35.33
N GLN A 360 -35.88 17.50 -36.06
CA GLN A 360 -36.57 17.76 -37.32
C GLN A 360 -35.56 18.27 -38.35
N ALA A 361 -35.58 17.73 -39.57
CA ALA A 361 -34.75 18.24 -40.67
C ALA A 361 -35.56 19.16 -41.60
N SER A 362 -34.89 20.12 -42.21
CA SER A 362 -35.49 21.06 -43.18
C SER A 362 -34.45 21.49 -44.22
N GLY A 363 -34.89 21.92 -45.40
CA GLY A 363 -34.00 22.39 -46.46
C GLY A 363 -34.73 23.17 -47.54
N SER A 364 -34.02 23.97 -48.35
CA SER A 364 -34.61 24.92 -49.30
C SER A 364 -35.50 24.30 -50.39
N GLY A 365 -35.39 22.98 -50.64
CA GLY A 365 -36.23 22.22 -51.58
C GLY A 365 -37.29 21.32 -50.94
N TYR A 366 -37.37 21.27 -49.61
CA TYR A 366 -38.18 20.30 -48.86
C TYR A 366 -39.04 20.99 -47.80
N ARG A 367 -40.24 20.46 -47.54
CA ARG A 367 -40.97 20.82 -46.30
C ARG A 367 -40.22 20.24 -45.09
N PRO A 368 -40.29 20.87 -43.90
CA PRO A 368 -39.74 20.28 -42.68
C PRO A 368 -40.28 18.86 -42.47
N SER A 369 -39.41 17.94 -42.06
CA SER A 369 -39.78 16.56 -41.72
C SER A 369 -40.76 16.51 -40.55
N GLN A 370 -41.29 15.33 -40.23
CA GLN A 370 -41.92 15.17 -38.92
C GLN A 370 -40.86 15.25 -37.81
N TRP A 371 -41.30 15.65 -36.61
CA TRP A 371 -40.46 15.54 -35.41
C TRP A 371 -40.33 14.07 -35.04
N GLU A 372 -39.10 13.57 -34.99
CA GLU A 372 -38.80 12.21 -34.54
C GLU A 372 -38.03 12.26 -33.22
N GLN A 373 -38.22 11.25 -32.39
CA GLN A 373 -37.69 11.20 -31.03
C GLN A 373 -36.66 10.07 -30.89
N THR A 374 -35.58 10.34 -30.17
CA THR A 374 -34.60 9.30 -29.78
C THR A 374 -35.16 8.37 -28.70
N ASN A 375 -34.41 7.29 -28.40
CA ASN A 375 -34.51 6.62 -27.09
C ASN A 375 -34.19 7.59 -25.95
N THR A 376 -34.51 7.17 -24.72
CA THR A 376 -34.10 7.87 -23.50
C THR A 376 -32.75 7.36 -23.01
N GLU A 377 -31.91 8.28 -22.52
CA GLU A 377 -30.64 7.97 -21.88
C GLU A 377 -30.45 8.85 -20.64
N HIS A 378 -29.68 8.38 -19.66
CA HIS A 378 -29.36 9.18 -18.48
C HIS A 378 -28.21 10.15 -18.77
N SER A 379 -28.32 11.39 -18.30
CA SER A 379 -27.35 12.47 -18.55
C SER A 379 -25.95 12.12 -18.03
N TYR A 380 -25.86 11.70 -16.76
CA TYR A 380 -24.58 11.39 -16.09
C TYR A 380 -24.12 9.93 -16.16
N PHE A 381 -25.04 8.96 -15.98
CA PHE A 381 -24.72 7.55 -15.70
C PHE A 381 -25.29 6.59 -16.76
N ALA A 382 -25.03 5.28 -16.63
CA ALA A 382 -25.51 4.30 -17.61
C ALA A 382 -27.02 4.05 -17.49
N LYS A 383 -27.54 4.07 -16.25
CA LYS A 383 -28.92 3.75 -15.92
C LYS A 383 -29.24 4.28 -14.53
N GLU A 384 -30.48 4.71 -14.32
CA GLU A 384 -31.06 4.98 -13.00
C GLU A 384 -32.15 3.94 -12.68
N GLU A 385 -32.21 3.55 -11.42
CA GLU A 385 -33.31 2.78 -10.83
C GLU A 385 -33.67 3.40 -9.48
N ILE A 386 -34.97 3.67 -9.25
CA ILE A 386 -35.47 4.15 -7.96
C ILE A 386 -36.08 2.97 -7.21
N LYS A 387 -35.50 2.62 -6.06
CA LYS A 387 -36.03 1.57 -5.18
C LYS A 387 -37.28 2.04 -4.44
N LYS A 388 -38.03 1.07 -3.89
CA LYS A 388 -39.25 1.33 -3.09
C LYS A 388 -39.01 2.20 -1.86
N ASP A 389 -37.80 2.21 -1.32
CA ASP A 389 -37.37 3.03 -0.19
C ASP A 389 -36.83 4.41 -0.62
N SER A 390 -37.06 4.80 -1.87
CA SER A 390 -36.57 6.02 -2.50
C SER A 390 -35.05 6.09 -2.69
N THR A 391 -34.32 4.98 -2.52
CA THR A 391 -32.90 4.92 -2.89
C THR A 391 -32.74 5.03 -4.40
N LYS A 392 -31.98 6.01 -4.88
CA LYS A 392 -31.56 6.09 -6.27
C LYS A 392 -30.36 5.20 -6.51
N VAL A 393 -30.40 4.38 -7.54
CA VAL A 393 -29.32 3.47 -7.92
C VAL A 393 -28.82 3.85 -9.31
N PHE A 394 -27.54 4.17 -9.42
CA PHE A 394 -26.90 4.56 -10.67
C PHE A 394 -25.87 3.51 -11.10
N ASP A 395 -26.02 2.98 -12.31
CA ASP A 395 -25.05 2.05 -12.87
C ASP A 395 -23.87 2.80 -13.55
N LEU A 396 -22.64 2.41 -13.22
CA LEU A 396 -21.40 2.97 -13.77
C LEU A 396 -20.75 1.95 -14.72
N LYS A 397 -20.33 2.37 -15.91
CA LYS A 397 -19.79 1.47 -16.95
C LYS A 397 -18.49 1.95 -17.60
N ASN A 398 -18.11 3.21 -17.43
CA ASN A 398 -16.97 3.81 -18.10
C ASN A 398 -16.44 5.03 -17.30
N GLY A 399 -15.34 5.61 -17.78
CA GLY A 399 -14.66 6.72 -17.12
C GLY A 399 -15.52 7.99 -17.00
N ARG A 400 -16.43 8.26 -17.96
CA ARG A 400 -17.36 9.40 -17.90
C ARG A 400 -18.35 9.26 -16.75
N HIS A 401 -18.90 8.07 -16.53
CA HIS A 401 -19.83 7.82 -15.43
C HIS A 401 -19.13 7.98 -14.07
N LEU A 402 -17.90 7.46 -13.94
CA LEU A 402 -17.10 7.63 -12.72
C LEU A 402 -16.73 9.10 -12.48
N TYR A 403 -16.39 9.81 -13.54
CA TYR A 403 -16.12 11.24 -13.50
C TYR A 403 -17.35 12.02 -12.99
N ASN A 404 -18.55 11.72 -13.50
CA ASN A 404 -19.76 12.48 -13.18
C ASN A 404 -20.28 12.34 -11.73
N LEU A 405 -19.76 11.41 -10.92
CA LEU A 405 -20.09 11.32 -9.47
C LEU A 405 -19.97 12.68 -8.79
N ARG A 406 -18.95 13.48 -9.14
CA ARG A 406 -18.68 14.79 -8.52
C ARG A 406 -19.85 15.78 -8.62
N PHE A 407 -20.67 15.66 -9.67
CA PHE A 407 -21.79 16.55 -9.87
C PHE A 407 -23.01 16.09 -9.06
N GLU A 408 -23.30 14.78 -9.06
CA GLU A 408 -24.37 14.21 -8.23
C GLU A 408 -24.11 14.41 -6.73
N GLU A 409 -22.86 14.23 -6.29
CA GLU A 409 -22.47 14.46 -4.89
C GLU A 409 -22.64 15.92 -4.44
N GLU A 410 -22.59 16.88 -5.36
CA GLU A 410 -22.83 18.29 -5.04
C GLU A 410 -24.33 18.64 -5.10
N GLU A 411 -25.10 18.02 -5.99
CA GLU A 411 -26.51 18.33 -6.23
C GLU A 411 -27.48 17.61 -5.28
N ALA A 412 -27.18 16.38 -4.84
CA ALA A 412 -28.12 15.48 -4.16
C ALA A 412 -27.71 15.07 -2.74
N LYS A 413 -27.14 16.00 -1.96
CA LYS A 413 -26.49 15.73 -0.65
C LYS A 413 -27.34 15.00 0.39
N ASP A 414 -28.65 15.23 0.40
CA ASP A 414 -29.56 14.70 1.44
C ASP A 414 -30.22 13.36 1.10
N GLY A 415 -30.11 12.94 -0.17
CA GLY A 415 -30.71 11.72 -0.72
C GLY A 415 -30.04 10.43 -0.25
N THR A 416 -30.61 9.29 -0.63
CA THR A 416 -29.92 7.98 -0.48
C THR A 416 -29.57 7.48 -1.87
N VAL A 417 -28.27 7.30 -2.13
CA VAL A 417 -27.74 6.99 -3.46
C VAL A 417 -26.84 5.77 -3.41
N LEU A 418 -26.96 4.89 -4.41
CA LEU A 418 -26.08 3.76 -4.63
C LEU A 418 -25.49 3.83 -6.03
N TYR A 419 -24.19 4.11 -6.13
CA TYR A 419 -23.43 3.90 -7.35
C TYR A 419 -22.98 2.45 -7.43
N ARG A 420 -23.31 1.79 -8.53
CA ARG A 420 -23.05 0.36 -8.74
C ARG A 420 -22.22 0.16 -9.99
N LEU A 421 -21.05 -0.48 -9.87
CA LEU A 421 -20.29 -0.87 -11.06
C LEU A 421 -21.05 -1.92 -11.85
N ALA A 422 -21.16 -1.70 -13.16
CA ALA A 422 -21.80 -2.57 -14.14
C ALA A 422 -20.87 -2.85 -15.35
N GLY A 423 -19.59 -2.52 -15.21
CA GLY A 423 -18.53 -2.69 -16.21
C GLY A 423 -17.18 -2.27 -15.62
N ASP A 424 -16.09 -2.81 -16.17
CA ASP A 424 -14.74 -2.38 -15.80
C ASP A 424 -14.49 -0.95 -16.27
N ILE A 425 -13.79 -0.16 -15.46
CA ILE A 425 -13.52 1.26 -15.72
C ILE A 425 -12.01 1.46 -15.83
N SER A 426 -11.55 1.93 -17.00
CA SER A 426 -10.15 2.35 -17.22
C SER A 426 -10.11 3.85 -17.47
N TRP A 427 -9.13 4.54 -16.87
CA TRP A 427 -8.94 5.98 -17.09
C TRP A 427 -7.77 6.28 -18.04
N ASN A 428 -6.62 5.67 -17.78
CA ASN A 428 -5.43 5.72 -18.63
C ASN A 428 -5.18 4.35 -19.31
N GLY A 429 -4.13 4.26 -20.12
CA GLY A 429 -3.72 3.10 -20.90
C GLY A 429 -4.42 3.00 -22.26
N ASP A 430 -4.21 1.89 -22.97
CA ASP A 430 -4.78 1.66 -24.31
C ASP A 430 -6.33 1.73 -24.37
N LYS A 431 -6.99 1.52 -23.23
CA LYS A 431 -8.45 1.63 -23.06
C LYS A 431 -8.88 2.88 -22.29
N GLY A 432 -7.95 3.81 -22.07
CA GLY A 432 -8.16 5.04 -21.33
C GLY A 432 -8.94 6.09 -22.11
N MET A 433 -9.40 7.12 -21.39
CA MET A 433 -10.20 8.21 -21.95
C MET A 433 -9.40 9.03 -22.96
N ALA A 434 -8.13 9.33 -22.70
CA ALA A 434 -7.27 10.08 -23.62
C ALA A 434 -6.90 9.27 -24.87
N ALA A 435 -6.57 7.98 -24.70
CA ALA A 435 -6.26 7.08 -25.81
C ALA A 435 -7.45 6.88 -26.76
N GLY A 436 -8.67 6.84 -26.21
CA GLY A 436 -9.91 6.78 -26.98
C GLY A 436 -10.36 8.12 -27.58
N GLY A 437 -9.70 9.23 -27.25
CA GLY A 437 -10.11 10.56 -27.70
C GLY A 437 -11.37 11.09 -27.00
N PHE A 438 -11.64 10.67 -25.77
CA PHE A 438 -12.84 11.03 -24.99
C PHE A 438 -12.53 11.97 -23.81
N LEU A 439 -11.28 12.42 -23.68
CA LEU A 439 -10.84 13.33 -22.63
C LEU A 439 -10.58 14.73 -23.19
N PHE A 440 -11.12 15.75 -22.52
CA PHE A 440 -11.06 17.13 -22.95
C PHE A 440 -10.56 18.05 -21.83
N ASN A 441 -9.96 19.17 -22.23
CA ASN A 441 -9.74 20.33 -21.37
C ASN A 441 -10.29 21.55 -22.12
N LYS A 442 -11.46 22.04 -21.68
CA LYS A 442 -12.33 22.92 -22.46
C LYS A 442 -12.62 22.28 -23.83
N THR A 443 -12.29 22.98 -24.91
CA THR A 443 -12.51 22.48 -26.27
C THR A 443 -11.33 21.71 -26.87
N ARG A 444 -10.21 21.58 -26.14
CA ARG A 444 -9.06 20.82 -26.62
C ARG A 444 -9.20 19.35 -26.23
N GLN A 445 -9.31 18.49 -27.24
CA GLN A 445 -9.21 17.05 -27.07
C GLN A 445 -7.77 16.67 -26.69
N LEU A 446 -7.60 15.90 -25.61
CA LEU A 446 -6.31 15.34 -25.22
C LEU A 446 -6.03 14.08 -26.03
N SER A 447 -4.75 13.86 -26.35
CA SER A 447 -4.31 12.72 -27.15
C SER A 447 -3.76 11.59 -26.29
N ALA A 448 -3.53 10.41 -26.88
CA ALA A 448 -2.85 9.29 -26.24
C ALA A 448 -1.43 9.60 -25.71
N LEU A 449 -0.80 10.71 -26.12
CA LEU A 449 0.49 11.15 -25.57
C LEU A 449 0.36 11.76 -24.16
N GLU A 450 -0.87 12.09 -23.74
CA GLU A 450 -1.20 12.69 -22.45
C GLU A 450 -1.87 11.66 -21.52
N ASP A 451 -1.57 10.37 -21.72
CA ASP A 451 -2.14 9.19 -21.03
C ASP A 451 -1.70 9.01 -19.56
N ASP A 452 -1.11 10.04 -18.95
CA ASP A 452 -0.83 10.10 -17.51
C ASP A 452 -1.63 11.23 -16.82
N THR A 453 -2.71 11.67 -17.46
CA THR A 453 -3.55 12.77 -16.93
C THR A 453 -4.33 12.31 -15.70
N PRO A 454 -4.21 12.99 -14.54
CA PRO A 454 -4.91 12.59 -13.33
C PRO A 454 -6.44 12.66 -13.48
N LEU A 455 -7.15 11.69 -12.90
CA LEU A 455 -8.58 11.82 -12.61
C LEU A 455 -8.73 12.76 -11.41
N PRO A 456 -9.45 13.90 -11.53
CA PRO A 456 -9.66 14.75 -10.36
C PRO A 456 -10.50 14.02 -9.33
N SER A 457 -10.04 14.01 -8.08
CA SER A 457 -10.73 13.43 -6.93
C SER A 457 -12.15 13.98 -6.79
N VAL A 458 -13.09 13.15 -6.40
CA VAL A 458 -14.43 13.60 -6.01
C VAL A 458 -14.32 14.24 -4.61
N SER A 459 -14.76 15.48 -4.43
CA SER A 459 -14.55 16.20 -3.16
C SER A 459 -15.12 15.48 -1.94
N LYS A 460 -16.28 14.83 -2.08
CA LYS A 460 -16.90 14.09 -0.99
C LYS A 460 -17.79 12.95 -1.50
N LEU A 461 -17.77 11.79 -0.84
CA LEU A 461 -18.89 10.84 -0.87
C LEU A 461 -19.80 11.12 0.34
N ASN A 462 -21.03 11.55 0.11
CA ASN A 462 -21.95 11.96 1.18
C ASN A 462 -22.38 10.78 2.07
N GLN A 463 -22.77 11.09 3.30
CA GLN A 463 -23.05 10.12 4.38
C GLN A 463 -24.03 8.99 4.03
N LYS A 464 -25.05 9.26 3.22
CA LYS A 464 -26.09 8.29 2.80
C LYS A 464 -25.79 7.65 1.45
N HIS A 465 -24.64 7.92 0.87
CA HIS A 465 -24.27 7.45 -0.46
C HIS A 465 -23.34 6.25 -0.38
N THR A 466 -23.47 5.33 -1.34
CA THR A 466 -22.68 4.11 -1.41
C THR A 466 -22.04 3.96 -2.77
N LEU A 467 -20.73 3.69 -2.84
CA LEU A 467 -20.08 3.15 -4.03
C LEU A 467 -19.86 1.65 -3.85
N GLN A 468 -20.37 0.85 -4.79
CA GLN A 468 -20.28 -0.61 -4.78
C GLN A 468 -19.62 -1.14 -6.05
N GLY A 469 -18.59 -1.97 -5.90
CA GLY A 469 -17.83 -2.55 -7.02
C GLY A 469 -18.39 -3.83 -7.64
N MET A 470 -19.64 -4.20 -7.34
CA MET A 470 -20.31 -5.38 -7.92
C MET A 470 -21.73 -5.07 -8.40
N ASP A 471 -22.21 -5.79 -9.41
CA ASP A 471 -23.57 -5.66 -9.94
C ASP A 471 -24.64 -6.41 -9.12
N VAL A 472 -25.86 -6.49 -9.67
CA VAL A 472 -27.01 -7.16 -9.05
C VAL A 472 -26.85 -8.68 -8.94
N ASP A 473 -26.04 -9.28 -9.79
CA ASP A 473 -25.79 -10.73 -9.82
C ASP A 473 -24.57 -11.11 -8.96
N GLY A 474 -23.96 -10.13 -8.30
CA GLY A 474 -22.77 -10.31 -7.46
C GLY A 474 -21.46 -10.40 -8.25
N LYS A 475 -21.46 -10.02 -9.53
CA LYS A 475 -20.23 -10.00 -10.33
C LYS A 475 -19.46 -8.71 -10.03
N SER A 476 -18.20 -8.86 -9.61
CA SER A 476 -17.29 -7.74 -9.35
C SER A 476 -16.67 -7.17 -10.62
N TYR A 477 -16.36 -5.88 -10.59
CA TYR A 477 -15.71 -5.13 -11.67
C TYR A 477 -14.49 -4.37 -11.15
N VAL A 478 -13.57 -4.06 -12.06
CA VAL A 478 -12.29 -3.42 -11.73
C VAL A 478 -12.30 -1.95 -12.12
N ILE A 479 -11.80 -1.09 -11.23
CA ILE A 479 -11.38 0.29 -11.57
C ILE A 479 -9.86 0.28 -11.71
N GLN A 480 -9.34 0.70 -12.86
CA GLN A 480 -7.92 0.53 -13.18
C GLN A 480 -7.27 1.69 -13.94
N ASN A 481 -5.93 1.71 -13.88
CA ASN A 481 -5.08 2.66 -14.59
C ASN A 481 -5.44 4.12 -14.26
N ILE A 482 -5.52 4.45 -12.96
CA ILE A 482 -5.88 5.80 -12.52
C ILE A 482 -4.70 6.44 -11.79
N ARG A 483 -4.42 7.69 -12.15
CA ARG A 483 -3.60 8.58 -11.34
C ARG A 483 -4.49 9.56 -10.58
N PHE A 484 -4.34 9.64 -9.27
CA PHE A 484 -4.94 10.64 -8.40
C PHE A 484 -3.88 11.64 -7.93
N GLY A 485 -4.23 12.91 -8.03
CA GLY A 485 -3.39 14.01 -7.58
C GLY A 485 -2.04 14.09 -8.31
N LYS A 486 -1.12 14.84 -7.70
CA LYS A 486 0.24 15.06 -8.19
C LYS A 486 1.14 15.40 -7.01
N LYS A 487 2.45 15.28 -7.22
CA LYS A 487 3.44 15.73 -6.26
C LYS A 487 3.15 17.17 -5.78
N ASP A 488 3.27 17.37 -4.47
CA ASP A 488 3.05 18.66 -3.78
C ASP A 488 1.59 19.19 -3.79
N GLN A 489 0.60 18.37 -4.17
CA GLN A 489 -0.82 18.70 -4.03
C GLN A 489 -1.24 18.73 -2.55
N LYS A 490 -1.84 19.85 -2.12
CA LYS A 490 -2.25 20.09 -0.73
C LYS A 490 -3.63 19.58 -0.35
N THR A 491 -4.50 19.34 -1.33
CA THR A 491 -5.82 18.78 -1.06
C THR A 491 -5.70 17.27 -0.84
N PRO A 492 -6.56 16.66 -0.01
CA PRO A 492 -6.56 15.22 0.19
C PRO A 492 -6.67 14.48 -1.16
N THR A 493 -5.98 13.35 -1.29
CA THR A 493 -5.86 12.63 -2.56
C THR A 493 -6.41 11.21 -2.45
N GLY A 494 -7.20 10.80 -3.45
CA GLY A 494 -7.76 9.47 -3.65
C GLY A 494 -8.93 9.54 -4.63
N LEU A 495 -9.70 8.45 -4.79
CA LEU A 495 -10.98 8.52 -5.52
C LEU A 495 -11.90 9.60 -4.93
N PHE A 496 -11.91 9.71 -3.61
CA PHE A 496 -12.56 10.77 -2.86
C PHE A 496 -11.55 11.59 -2.07
N GLU A 497 -11.71 12.92 -1.97
CA GLU A 497 -10.95 13.68 -0.97
C GLU A 497 -11.43 13.31 0.44
N VAL A 498 -12.75 13.25 0.63
CA VAL A 498 -13.42 12.86 1.88
C VAL A 498 -14.47 11.77 1.64
N ASN A 499 -14.44 10.69 2.41
CA ASN A 499 -15.53 9.70 2.43
C ASN A 499 -16.38 9.84 3.70
N GLU A 500 -17.63 10.25 3.61
CA GLU A 500 -18.61 10.16 4.71
C GLU A 500 -19.58 8.98 4.54
N GLY A 501 -19.69 8.46 3.31
CA GLY A 501 -20.60 7.37 2.93
C GLY A 501 -20.01 5.97 3.11
N THR A 502 -20.40 5.05 2.22
CA THR A 502 -19.94 3.66 2.22
C THR A 502 -19.24 3.31 0.91
N VAL A 503 -18.01 2.81 0.97
CA VAL A 503 -17.32 2.20 -0.18
C VAL A 503 -17.16 0.71 0.09
N ARG A 504 -17.66 -0.13 -0.83
CA ARG A 504 -17.61 -1.58 -0.66
C ARG A 504 -17.40 -2.40 -1.94
N GLU A 505 -16.87 -3.61 -1.76
CA GLU A 505 -16.70 -4.61 -2.84
C GLU A 505 -15.86 -4.09 -4.00
N LEU A 506 -14.84 -3.29 -3.71
CA LEU A 506 -14.09 -2.53 -4.71
C LEU A 506 -12.75 -3.21 -5.06
N ILE A 507 -12.46 -3.35 -6.35
CA ILE A 507 -11.19 -3.86 -6.86
C ILE A 507 -10.49 -2.73 -7.61
N LEU A 508 -9.29 -2.38 -7.14
CA LEU A 508 -8.46 -1.29 -7.64
C LEU A 508 -7.14 -1.84 -8.18
N GLU A 509 -6.85 -1.61 -9.46
CA GLU A 509 -5.63 -2.08 -10.11
C GLU A 509 -4.85 -0.94 -10.77
N GLN A 510 -3.53 -0.91 -10.61
CA GLN A 510 -2.66 0.10 -11.24
C GLN A 510 -3.08 1.54 -10.88
N ILE A 511 -3.34 1.77 -9.58
CA ILE A 511 -3.66 3.09 -9.03
C ILE A 511 -2.39 3.79 -8.58
N THR A 512 -2.22 5.05 -8.96
CA THR A 512 -1.14 5.92 -8.46
C THR A 512 -1.74 7.10 -7.73
N SER A 513 -1.51 7.23 -6.42
CA SER A 513 -1.96 8.39 -5.63
C SER A 513 -0.76 9.21 -5.17
N GLU A 514 -0.75 10.51 -5.50
CA GLU A 514 0.31 11.44 -5.11
C GLU A 514 -0.25 12.73 -4.47
N GLY A 515 0.34 13.18 -3.36
CA GLY A 515 -0.02 14.42 -2.67
C GLY A 515 1.01 14.84 -1.62
N THR A 516 0.71 15.88 -0.83
CA THR A 516 1.46 16.21 0.40
C THR A 516 0.86 15.49 1.59
N ASP A 517 -0.39 15.77 1.92
CA ASP A 517 -1.03 15.29 3.14
C ASP A 517 -2.34 14.58 2.80
N TYR A 518 -2.73 13.60 3.61
CA TYR A 518 -3.99 12.87 3.46
C TYR A 518 -4.09 12.16 2.11
N VAL A 519 -3.26 11.13 1.92
CA VAL A 519 -3.14 10.43 0.63
C VAL A 519 -3.55 8.97 0.80
N GLY A 520 -4.48 8.51 -0.04
CA GLY A 520 -4.86 7.10 -0.19
C GLY A 520 -5.37 6.77 -1.59
N THR A 521 -5.64 5.49 -1.87
CA THR A 521 -6.23 5.07 -3.16
C THR A 521 -7.73 5.31 -3.22
N VAL A 522 -8.44 5.07 -2.11
CA VAL A 522 -9.89 5.31 -2.01
C VAL A 522 -10.17 6.71 -1.54
N CYS A 523 -9.56 7.14 -0.44
CA CYS A 523 -9.77 8.49 0.06
C CYS A 523 -8.59 9.07 0.83
N GLY A 524 -8.46 10.39 0.80
CA GLY A 524 -7.52 11.08 1.67
C GLY A 524 -7.98 11.05 3.14
N VAL A 525 -9.27 11.34 3.36
CA VAL A 525 -9.89 11.36 4.70
C VAL A 525 -11.14 10.46 4.73
N ASN A 526 -11.26 9.63 5.76
CA ASN A 526 -12.40 8.72 5.93
C ASN A 526 -13.21 8.99 7.21
N TYR A 527 -14.45 9.42 7.03
CA TYR A 527 -15.51 9.54 8.05
C TYR A 527 -16.62 8.49 7.91
N GLY A 528 -16.51 7.60 6.93
CA GLY A 528 -17.52 6.59 6.58
C GLY A 528 -17.03 5.15 6.72
N THR A 529 -17.67 4.26 5.97
CA THR A 529 -17.38 2.82 5.95
C THR A 529 -16.56 2.42 4.73
N LEU A 530 -15.48 1.67 4.96
CA LEU A 530 -14.67 1.00 3.95
C LEU A 530 -14.71 -0.51 4.22
N LYS A 531 -15.21 -1.29 3.26
CA LYS A 531 -15.40 -2.74 3.43
C LYS A 531 -15.08 -3.53 2.16
N ASN A 532 -14.37 -4.65 2.26
CA ASN A 532 -14.11 -5.54 1.11
C ASN A 532 -13.47 -4.78 -0.06
N ILE A 533 -12.34 -4.13 0.18
CA ILE A 533 -11.60 -3.35 -0.83
C ILE A 533 -10.26 -4.00 -1.07
N SER A 534 -9.86 -4.16 -2.34
CA SER A 534 -8.56 -4.72 -2.71
C SER A 534 -7.80 -3.79 -3.66
N VAL A 535 -6.51 -3.58 -3.36
CA VAL A 535 -5.58 -2.79 -4.16
C VAL A 535 -4.41 -3.67 -4.60
N ASP A 536 -4.10 -3.65 -5.89
CA ASP A 536 -3.09 -4.54 -6.50
C ASP A 536 -1.63 -4.10 -6.26
N LYS A 537 -0.68 -4.97 -6.63
CA LYS A 537 0.75 -4.77 -6.38
C LYS A 537 1.45 -3.79 -7.32
N LYS A 538 0.81 -3.40 -8.43
CA LYS A 538 1.32 -2.40 -9.36
C LYS A 538 0.93 -0.98 -8.94
N SER A 539 0.03 -0.85 -7.98
CA SER A 539 -0.39 0.42 -7.42
C SER A 539 0.69 1.06 -6.52
N THR A 540 0.68 2.38 -6.41
CA THR A 540 1.57 3.17 -5.57
C THR A 540 0.83 4.30 -4.85
N VAL A 541 1.25 4.62 -3.63
CA VAL A 541 0.74 5.74 -2.83
C VAL A 541 1.93 6.49 -2.25
N THR A 542 2.04 7.79 -2.58
CA THR A 542 3.16 8.63 -2.15
C THR A 542 2.66 9.95 -1.56
N GLY A 543 3.07 10.25 -0.33
CA GLY A 543 2.79 11.52 0.35
C GLY A 543 3.90 11.96 1.30
N LYS A 544 3.61 12.92 2.16
CA LYS A 544 4.45 13.37 3.29
C LYS A 544 3.84 12.97 4.61
N GLU A 545 2.65 13.47 4.95
CA GLU A 545 1.96 13.14 6.20
C GLU A 545 0.60 12.48 5.94
N PHE A 546 0.15 11.61 6.85
CA PHE A 546 -1.17 10.95 6.76
C PHE A 546 -1.33 10.15 5.45
N VAL A 547 -0.48 9.15 5.28
CA VAL A 547 -0.39 8.36 4.05
C VAL A 547 -0.83 6.93 4.33
N GLY A 548 -1.86 6.45 3.64
CA GLY A 548 -2.33 5.07 3.75
C GLY A 548 -2.54 4.41 2.40
N GLY A 549 -2.27 3.12 2.27
CA GLY A 549 -2.50 2.40 1.01
C GLY A 549 -3.95 2.48 0.53
N ILE A 550 -4.92 2.62 1.45
CA ILE A 550 -6.34 2.78 1.13
C ILE A 550 -6.89 4.14 1.58
N ALA A 551 -6.62 4.54 2.82
CA ALA A 551 -7.09 5.81 3.39
C ALA A 551 -5.96 6.59 4.08
N GLY A 552 -5.83 7.90 3.83
CA GLY A 552 -4.79 8.71 4.46
C GLY A 552 -4.96 8.86 5.99
N SER A 553 -6.13 9.36 6.41
CA SER A 553 -6.49 9.60 7.81
C SER A 553 -7.98 9.37 8.05
N ASP A 554 -8.39 9.19 9.30
CA ASP A 554 -9.80 9.21 9.71
C ASP A 554 -10.26 10.55 10.33
N ILE A 555 -9.36 11.55 10.37
CA ILE A 555 -9.61 12.91 10.85
C ILE A 555 -8.92 13.97 9.99
N THR A 556 -9.42 15.21 10.02
CA THR A 556 -8.76 16.41 9.47
C THR A 556 -8.23 17.34 10.55
N GLY A 557 -7.18 18.11 10.23
CA GLY A 557 -6.69 19.24 11.04
C GLY A 557 -5.26 19.06 11.56
N LYS A 558 -4.87 19.80 12.59
CA LYS A 558 -3.65 19.53 13.37
C LYS A 558 -4.03 18.59 14.51
N PRO A 559 -3.86 17.26 14.38
CA PRO A 559 -4.37 16.30 15.34
C PRO A 559 -3.80 16.42 16.76
N LEU A 560 -2.77 17.24 16.96
CA LEU A 560 -1.94 17.29 18.15
C LEU A 560 -1.80 18.72 18.74
N ASP A 561 -2.48 19.74 18.21
CA ASP A 561 -2.26 21.17 18.58
C ASP A 561 -3.45 21.82 19.32
N THR A 562 -4.42 21.04 19.82
CA THR A 562 -5.56 21.62 20.54
C THR A 562 -5.38 21.39 22.02
N GLY A 563 -4.99 22.44 22.76
CA GLY A 563 -4.97 22.50 24.24
C GLY A 563 -6.35 22.37 24.89
N THR A 564 -7.23 21.55 24.32
CA THR A 564 -8.54 21.15 24.80
C THR A 564 -8.61 19.63 24.70
N GLU A 565 -8.80 19.02 25.86
CA GLU A 565 -9.17 17.62 26.03
C GLU A 565 -10.28 17.23 25.04
N LYS A 566 -10.12 16.04 24.45
CA LYS A 566 -11.09 15.34 23.59
C LYS A 566 -11.38 16.04 22.25
N LEU A 567 -10.56 15.73 21.25
CA LEU A 567 -10.97 15.74 19.84
C LEU A 567 -12.00 14.60 19.64
N ILE A 568 -13.17 14.75 20.27
CA ILE A 568 -14.34 13.93 20.03
C ILE A 568 -14.80 14.24 18.61
N LEU A 569 -14.72 13.24 17.73
CA LEU A 569 -15.39 13.33 16.44
C LEU A 569 -16.87 13.07 16.66
N VAL A 570 -17.67 14.12 16.54
CA VAL A 570 -19.13 14.03 16.46
C VAL A 570 -19.47 13.53 15.05
N GLY A 571 -20.12 12.37 14.92
CA GLY A 571 -20.49 11.86 13.59
C GLY A 571 -20.73 10.36 13.50
N THR A 572 -20.67 9.83 12.27
CA THR A 572 -20.94 8.42 11.92
C THR A 572 -19.85 7.46 12.37
N MET A 573 -20.27 6.22 12.68
CA MET A 573 -19.34 5.11 12.91
C MET A 573 -18.49 4.88 11.67
N ARG A 574 -17.18 5.11 11.79
CA ARG A 574 -16.19 4.77 10.76
C ARG A 574 -15.96 3.25 10.80
N THR A 575 -15.74 2.59 9.67
CA THR A 575 -15.50 1.13 9.66
C THR A 575 -14.40 0.78 8.67
N TYR A 576 -13.49 -0.09 9.09
CA TYR A 576 -12.42 -0.66 8.25
C TYR A 576 -12.45 -2.18 8.38
N GLU A 577 -12.98 -2.85 7.37
CA GLU A 577 -13.22 -4.30 7.42
C GLU A 577 -12.78 -4.97 6.13
N SER A 578 -11.98 -6.03 6.24
CA SER A 578 -11.58 -6.88 5.09
C SER A 578 -10.93 -6.06 3.96
N LEU A 579 -10.01 -5.17 4.34
CA LEU A 579 -9.28 -4.29 3.43
C LEU A 579 -7.93 -4.90 3.06
N LYS A 580 -7.63 -5.01 1.77
CA LYS A 580 -6.39 -5.61 1.26
C LYS A 580 -5.59 -4.60 0.45
N ASN A 581 -4.39 -4.27 0.93
CA ASN A 581 -3.45 -3.44 0.18
C ASN A 581 -2.24 -4.27 -0.31
N SER A 582 -1.94 -4.19 -1.59
CA SER A 582 -0.65 -4.67 -2.15
C SER A 582 0.19 -3.53 -2.74
N ALA A 583 -0.31 -2.29 -2.71
CA ALA A 583 0.39 -1.12 -3.25
C ALA A 583 1.63 -0.77 -2.42
N ARG A 584 2.67 -0.24 -3.07
CA ARG A 584 3.79 0.39 -2.36
C ARG A 584 3.34 1.70 -1.73
N VAL A 585 3.60 1.89 -0.45
CA VAL A 585 3.19 3.10 0.29
C VAL A 585 4.42 3.81 0.83
N SER A 586 4.60 5.08 0.48
CA SER A 586 5.74 5.88 0.93
C SER A 586 5.30 7.22 1.51
N GLY A 587 5.85 7.56 2.68
CA GLY A 587 5.63 8.85 3.33
C GLY A 587 6.77 9.30 4.23
N GLU A 588 6.57 10.41 4.94
CA GLU A 588 7.47 10.87 5.98
C GLU A 588 6.93 10.49 7.37
N LYS A 589 5.65 10.78 7.63
CA LYS A 589 5.03 10.64 8.96
C LYS A 589 3.60 10.09 8.87
N PHE A 590 3.20 9.27 9.83
CA PHE A 590 1.87 8.63 9.87
C PHE A 590 1.61 7.83 8.60
N VAL A 591 2.41 6.79 8.39
CA VAL A 591 2.41 5.99 7.17
C VAL A 591 1.90 4.58 7.48
N GLY A 592 0.84 4.16 6.81
CA GLY A 592 0.20 2.86 7.02
C GLY A 592 -0.03 2.10 5.71
N GLY A 593 0.08 0.76 5.72
CA GLY A 593 -0.32 -0.02 4.55
C GLY A 593 -1.82 0.06 4.24
N ILE A 594 -2.67 0.31 5.25
CA ILE A 594 -4.12 0.50 5.08
C ILE A 594 -4.50 1.95 5.41
N VAL A 595 -4.19 2.41 6.63
CA VAL A 595 -4.53 3.76 7.11
C VAL A 595 -3.31 4.46 7.71
N GLY A 596 -3.03 5.71 7.32
CA GLY A 596 -1.91 6.45 7.89
C GLY A 596 -2.10 6.82 9.37
N TYR A 597 -3.25 7.40 9.70
CA TYR A 597 -3.60 7.87 11.06
C TYR A 597 -5.03 7.49 11.44
N LEU A 598 -5.21 6.96 12.65
CA LEU A 598 -6.51 6.56 13.20
C LEU A 598 -6.73 7.11 14.61
N ASN A 599 -7.80 7.90 14.81
CA ASN A 599 -8.33 8.30 16.12
C ASN A 599 -9.64 7.58 16.42
N GLY A 600 -9.53 6.56 17.28
CA GLY A 600 -10.55 5.57 17.55
C GLY A 600 -11.74 6.04 18.37
N ILE A 601 -11.74 7.26 18.89
CA ILE A 601 -12.83 7.83 19.69
C ILE A 601 -13.84 8.53 18.78
N TYR A 602 -15.12 8.20 18.93
CA TYR A 602 -16.19 9.04 18.38
C TYR A 602 -17.40 9.08 19.32
N ILE A 603 -18.22 10.12 19.12
CA ILE A 603 -19.51 10.27 19.79
C ILE A 603 -20.60 10.32 18.73
N GLU A 604 -21.52 9.36 18.83
CA GLU A 604 -22.62 9.20 17.88
C GLU A 604 -23.71 10.24 18.10
N ASP A 605 -24.01 10.57 19.36
CA ASP A 605 -24.99 11.57 19.74
C ASP A 605 -24.31 12.70 20.53
N PRO A 606 -24.12 13.90 19.93
CA PRO A 606 -23.52 15.03 20.64
C PRO A 606 -24.33 15.50 21.86
N ALA A 607 -25.61 15.12 21.98
CA ALA A 607 -26.40 15.35 23.18
C ALA A 607 -26.05 14.38 24.33
N LYS A 608 -25.29 13.31 24.03
CA LYS A 608 -24.78 12.32 24.98
C LYS A 608 -23.25 12.19 24.89
N PRO A 609 -22.51 13.23 25.28
CA PRO A 609 -21.05 13.27 25.19
C PRO A 609 -20.32 12.23 26.06
N ASP A 610 -21.05 11.48 26.90
CA ASP A 610 -20.51 10.40 27.74
C ASP A 610 -20.59 9.01 27.06
N GLU A 611 -21.38 8.84 25.99
CA GLU A 611 -21.49 7.59 25.22
C GLU A 611 -20.37 7.48 24.16
N VAL A 612 -19.12 7.43 24.61
CA VAL A 612 -17.95 7.25 23.73
C VAL A 612 -17.93 5.82 23.17
N ARG A 613 -17.79 5.71 21.85
CA ARG A 613 -17.59 4.42 21.15
C ARG A 613 -16.19 4.32 20.57
N SER A 614 -15.63 3.11 20.59
CA SER A 614 -14.33 2.80 19.99
C SER A 614 -14.48 2.22 18.59
N LEU A 615 -13.62 2.66 17.69
CA LEU A 615 -13.51 2.16 16.32
C LEU A 615 -12.83 0.81 16.25
N SER A 616 -13.12 0.05 15.19
CA SER A 616 -12.46 -1.23 14.96
C SER A 616 -11.95 -1.39 13.53
N VAL A 617 -10.72 -1.92 13.43
CA VAL A 617 -10.07 -2.35 12.19
C VAL A 617 -9.99 -3.86 12.22
N LYS A 618 -10.64 -4.54 11.27
CA LYS A 618 -10.82 -5.99 11.30
C LYS A 618 -10.45 -6.63 9.97
N GLU A 619 -9.76 -7.77 10.04
CA GLU A 619 -9.51 -8.65 8.90
C GLU A 619 -8.77 -7.94 7.74
N CYS A 620 -7.96 -6.92 8.05
CA CYS A 620 -7.21 -6.18 7.04
C CYS A 620 -5.87 -6.85 6.74
N GLU A 621 -5.49 -6.87 5.47
CA GLU A 621 -4.26 -7.49 4.97
C GLU A 621 -3.39 -6.48 4.21
N ASN A 622 -2.10 -6.41 4.55
CA ASN A 622 -1.12 -5.66 3.77
C ASN A 622 -0.02 -6.57 3.21
N PHE A 623 0.18 -6.51 1.90
CA PHE A 623 1.26 -7.15 1.15
C PHE A 623 2.18 -6.13 0.45
N GLY A 624 1.81 -4.85 0.50
CA GLY A 624 2.58 -3.75 -0.06
C GLY A 624 3.75 -3.35 0.84
N TYR A 625 4.88 -2.99 0.24
CA TYR A 625 6.02 -2.47 1.01
C TYR A 625 5.72 -1.04 1.49
N VAL A 626 5.82 -0.83 2.80
CA VAL A 626 5.56 0.46 3.45
C VAL A 626 6.88 1.08 3.89
N THR A 627 7.16 2.30 3.43
CA THR A 627 8.39 3.03 3.75
C THR A 627 8.09 4.39 4.34
N GLY A 628 8.76 4.72 5.45
CA GLY A 628 8.69 6.02 6.09
C GLY A 628 10.06 6.58 6.42
N THR A 629 10.23 7.90 6.35
CA THR A 629 11.50 8.56 6.67
C THR A 629 11.56 9.17 8.07
N ARG A 630 10.40 9.43 8.72
CA ARG A 630 10.32 10.09 10.04
C ARG A 630 9.61 9.24 11.09
N GLN A 631 8.31 9.40 11.38
CA GLN A 631 7.67 8.81 12.57
C GLN A 631 6.38 8.06 12.25
N CYS A 632 6.04 7.06 13.08
CA CYS A 632 4.79 6.31 13.07
C CYS A 632 4.53 5.60 11.74
N ILE A 633 5.20 4.46 11.58
CA ILE A 633 5.20 3.69 10.33
C ILE A 633 4.70 2.28 10.64
N GLY A 634 3.61 1.88 10.02
CA GLY A 634 3.00 0.58 10.26
C GLY A 634 2.55 -0.15 9.02
N GLY A 635 2.61 -1.48 9.05
CA GLY A 635 2.12 -2.28 7.93
C GLY A 635 0.60 -2.23 7.75
N ILE A 636 -0.18 -1.96 8.81
CA ILE A 636 -1.63 -1.70 8.71
C ILE A 636 -1.91 -0.23 9.03
N LEU A 637 -1.47 0.25 10.19
CA LEU A 637 -1.71 1.60 10.69
C LEU A 637 -0.42 2.33 11.03
N GLY A 638 -0.22 3.57 10.58
CA GLY A 638 0.92 4.37 11.03
C GLY A 638 0.82 4.74 12.51
N TYR A 639 -0.25 5.44 12.87
CA TYR A 639 -0.60 5.80 14.26
C TYR A 639 -2.01 5.32 14.60
N ASN A 640 -2.16 4.78 15.81
CA ASN A 640 -3.44 4.37 16.37
C ASN A 640 -3.67 5.01 17.73
N LYS A 641 -4.86 5.58 17.93
CA LYS A 641 -5.35 6.02 19.24
C LYS A 641 -6.67 5.34 19.58
N GLU A 642 -6.78 4.70 20.74
CA GLU A 642 -8.06 4.24 21.33
C GLU A 642 -8.98 3.40 20.41
N SER A 643 -8.42 2.60 19.50
CA SER A 643 -9.18 1.69 18.63
C SER A 643 -8.90 0.20 18.91
N SER A 644 -9.74 -0.68 18.36
CA SER A 644 -9.57 -2.14 18.43
C SER A 644 -9.17 -2.73 17.08
N ILE A 645 -7.97 -3.31 17.03
CA ILE A 645 -7.38 -3.91 15.83
C ILE A 645 -7.38 -5.43 15.99
N LYS A 646 -8.04 -6.13 15.07
CA LYS A 646 -8.32 -7.55 15.21
C LYS A 646 -8.13 -8.32 13.90
N GLU A 647 -7.49 -9.48 13.98
CA GLU A 647 -7.39 -10.42 12.86
C GLU A 647 -6.73 -9.82 11.61
N CYS A 648 -5.81 -8.87 11.78
CA CYS A 648 -5.06 -8.23 10.69
C CYS A 648 -3.73 -8.95 10.39
N LEU A 649 -3.32 -8.95 9.12
CA LEU A 649 -2.07 -9.56 8.65
C LEU A 649 -1.24 -8.54 7.86
N SER A 650 0.04 -8.40 8.18
CA SER A 650 0.98 -7.65 7.34
C SER A 650 2.17 -8.51 6.93
N ALA A 651 2.26 -8.82 5.65
CA ALA A 651 3.29 -9.66 5.04
C ALA A 651 3.80 -8.99 3.75
N PRO A 652 4.50 -7.86 3.85
CA PRO A 652 4.98 -7.12 2.68
C PRO A 652 5.93 -7.98 1.84
N ALA A 653 5.70 -8.03 0.53
CA ALA A 653 6.55 -8.75 -0.41
C ALA A 653 7.64 -7.82 -0.98
N LEU A 654 8.88 -7.96 -0.49
CA LEU A 654 10.03 -7.21 -0.99
C LEU A 654 10.65 -7.90 -2.21
N THR A 655 11.16 -7.09 -3.13
CA THR A 655 12.01 -7.54 -4.24
C THR A 655 13.44 -7.81 -3.75
N GLU A 656 14.20 -8.60 -4.50
CA GLU A 656 15.62 -8.88 -4.18
C GLU A 656 16.44 -7.59 -4.03
N LYS A 657 16.18 -6.59 -4.87
CA LYS A 657 16.83 -5.28 -4.81
C LYS A 657 16.51 -4.55 -3.50
N GLU A 658 15.24 -4.49 -3.10
CA GLU A 658 14.81 -3.86 -1.85
C GLU A 658 15.45 -4.56 -0.63
N ILE A 659 15.61 -5.89 -0.67
CA ILE A 659 16.29 -6.65 0.39
C ILE A 659 17.79 -6.30 0.48
N VAL A 660 18.47 -6.15 -0.66
CA VAL A 660 19.89 -5.76 -0.71
C VAL A 660 20.08 -4.36 -0.14
N GLU A 661 19.29 -3.38 -0.58
CA GLU A 661 19.36 -1.99 -0.11
C GLU A 661 19.08 -1.88 1.39
N LEU A 662 18.13 -2.67 1.90
CA LEU A 662 17.82 -2.77 3.31
C LEU A 662 19.01 -3.34 4.10
N LYS A 663 19.63 -4.44 3.63
CA LYS A 663 20.79 -5.05 4.29
C LYS A 663 22.00 -4.11 4.29
N GLU A 664 22.23 -3.36 3.22
CA GLU A 664 23.29 -2.33 3.17
C GLU A 664 23.02 -1.19 4.14
N SER A 665 21.77 -0.69 4.19
CA SER A 665 21.37 0.37 5.13
C SER A 665 21.54 -0.07 6.59
N ALA A 666 21.20 -1.33 6.90
CA ALA A 666 21.39 -1.92 8.22
C ALA A 666 22.88 -2.00 8.60
N LYS A 667 23.73 -2.51 7.71
CA LYS A 667 25.18 -2.61 7.94
C LYS A 667 25.86 -1.26 8.15
N ASN A 668 25.33 -0.22 7.51
CA ASN A 668 25.87 1.14 7.61
C ASN A 668 25.24 1.96 8.76
N GLY A 669 24.30 1.39 9.54
CA GLY A 669 23.59 2.10 10.61
C GLY A 669 22.70 3.24 10.09
N GLN A 670 22.19 3.15 8.87
CA GLN A 670 21.43 4.19 8.16
C GLN A 670 19.93 3.88 8.06
N LEU A 671 19.39 3.15 9.04
CA LEU A 671 17.96 2.86 9.12
C LEU A 671 17.16 4.16 9.34
N LYS A 672 15.94 4.20 8.81
CA LYS A 672 15.03 5.36 8.88
C LYS A 672 13.74 4.98 9.57
N GLY A 673 13.03 5.96 10.10
CA GLY A 673 11.73 5.76 10.72
C GLY A 673 11.81 5.47 12.21
N ASP A 674 11.06 6.20 13.01
CA ASP A 674 10.87 5.99 14.44
C ASP A 674 9.43 5.55 14.71
N PHE A 675 9.21 4.72 15.73
CA PHE A 675 7.92 4.07 15.99
C PHE A 675 7.46 3.22 14.80
N VAL A 676 8.20 2.14 14.55
CA VAL A 676 7.99 1.25 13.40
C VAL A 676 7.43 -0.08 13.84
N GLY A 677 6.25 -0.46 13.32
CA GLY A 677 5.60 -1.73 13.63
C GLY A 677 5.17 -2.48 12.38
N GLY A 678 5.18 -3.81 12.42
CA GLY A 678 4.62 -4.58 11.29
C GLY A 678 3.11 -4.46 11.17
N ILE A 679 2.37 -4.17 12.26
CA ILE A 679 0.93 -3.85 12.25
C ILE A 679 0.72 -2.36 12.52
N VAL A 680 1.20 -1.85 13.66
CA VAL A 680 1.00 -0.45 14.07
C VAL A 680 2.33 0.22 14.39
N GLY A 681 2.63 1.40 13.83
CA GLY A 681 3.82 2.16 14.23
C GLY A 681 3.79 2.53 15.72
N LEU A 682 2.81 3.33 16.12
CA LEU A 682 2.57 3.72 17.51
C LEU A 682 1.13 3.40 17.92
N ASN A 683 0.97 2.60 18.97
CA ASN A 683 -0.33 2.22 19.53
C ASN A 683 -0.55 2.93 20.88
N ASP A 684 -1.35 4.00 20.85
CA ASP A 684 -1.75 4.82 22.00
C ASP A 684 -3.11 4.37 22.51
N HIS A 685 -3.16 3.68 23.65
CA HIS A 685 -4.42 3.21 24.25
C HIS A 685 -5.32 2.31 23.37
N GLY A 686 -4.80 1.74 22.28
CA GLY A 686 -5.54 0.79 21.44
C GLY A 686 -5.32 -0.68 21.82
N THR A 687 -6.31 -1.51 21.51
CA THR A 687 -6.20 -2.98 21.68
C THR A 687 -5.78 -3.63 20.37
N ILE A 688 -4.87 -4.61 20.44
CA ILE A 688 -4.45 -5.41 19.29
C ILE A 688 -4.59 -6.87 19.68
N THR A 689 -5.35 -7.63 18.88
CA THR A 689 -5.54 -9.06 19.12
C THR A 689 -5.58 -9.87 17.83
N LYS A 690 -5.09 -11.11 17.89
CA LYS A 690 -5.09 -12.05 16.76
C LYS A 690 -4.45 -11.49 15.47
N CYS A 691 -3.53 -10.53 15.58
CA CYS A 691 -2.85 -9.93 14.44
C CYS A 691 -1.49 -10.60 14.21
N SER A 692 -1.00 -10.70 12.98
CA SER A 692 0.25 -11.39 12.70
C SER A 692 1.04 -10.74 11.57
N THR A 693 2.34 -10.97 11.55
CA THR A 693 3.25 -10.35 10.58
C THR A 693 4.14 -11.39 9.94
N GLY A 694 4.38 -11.23 8.64
CA GLY A 694 5.03 -12.27 7.84
C GLY A 694 4.19 -13.54 7.73
N LYS A 695 4.77 -14.56 7.10
CA LYS A 695 4.21 -15.90 7.03
C LYS A 695 5.28 -16.92 7.39
N GLN A 696 4.83 -18.07 7.85
CA GLN A 696 5.73 -19.17 8.11
C GLN A 696 6.48 -19.55 6.83
N ASP A 697 7.81 -19.72 6.94
CA ASP A 697 8.70 -20.12 5.84
C ASP A 697 8.91 -19.06 4.72
N GLU A 698 8.38 -17.85 4.88
CA GLU A 698 8.66 -16.70 4.00
C GLU A 698 9.56 -15.69 4.73
N GLU A 699 10.59 -15.16 4.03
CA GLU A 699 11.43 -14.10 4.58
C GLU A 699 10.69 -12.76 4.46
N SER A 700 10.39 -12.13 5.60
CA SER A 700 9.77 -10.81 5.68
C SER A 700 10.47 -9.94 6.70
N PHE A 701 10.35 -8.61 6.56
CA PHE A 701 11.12 -7.66 7.36
C PHE A 701 10.25 -6.54 7.93
N VAL A 702 10.59 -6.12 9.16
CA VAL A 702 10.18 -4.86 9.76
C VAL A 702 11.45 -4.12 10.13
N THR A 703 11.67 -2.94 9.54
CA THR A 703 12.92 -2.20 9.70
C THR A 703 12.69 -0.75 10.08
N GLY A 704 13.38 -0.29 11.12
CA GLY A 704 13.28 1.09 11.58
C GLY A 704 14.56 1.57 12.26
N ASN A 705 14.62 2.84 12.61
CA ASN A 705 15.71 3.42 13.40
C ASN A 705 15.46 3.22 14.90
N GLN A 706 14.42 3.85 15.48
CA GLN A 706 14.09 3.76 16.91
C GLN A 706 12.69 3.20 17.14
N TYR A 707 12.51 2.45 18.24
CA TYR A 707 11.22 1.89 18.66
C TYR A 707 10.63 0.98 17.58
N VAL A 708 11.27 -0.17 17.39
CA VAL A 708 10.98 -1.08 16.27
C VAL A 708 10.42 -2.39 16.80
N GLY A 709 9.23 -2.79 16.35
CA GLY A 709 8.63 -4.05 16.77
C GLY A 709 7.96 -4.82 15.64
N GLY A 710 7.96 -6.15 15.74
CA GLY A 710 7.30 -6.99 14.73
C GLY A 710 5.81 -6.71 14.61
N ILE A 711 5.11 -6.39 15.70
CA ILE A 711 3.68 -6.01 15.69
C ILE A 711 3.52 -4.50 15.92
N THR A 712 4.10 -3.96 17.00
CA THR A 712 4.03 -2.52 17.31
C THR A 712 5.40 -1.89 17.51
N GLY A 713 5.65 -0.69 17.00
CA GLY A 713 6.87 0.04 17.36
C GLY A 713 6.86 0.41 18.85
N PHE A 714 5.73 0.94 19.32
CA PHE A 714 5.51 1.28 20.71
C PHE A 714 4.07 1.00 21.13
N HIS A 715 3.90 0.15 22.13
CA HIS A 715 2.66 0.00 22.88
C HIS A 715 2.68 0.91 24.11
N MET A 716 1.92 2.01 24.03
CA MET A 716 1.94 3.09 25.01
C MET A 716 0.58 3.30 25.68
N LYS A 717 0.64 3.57 26.98
CA LYS A 717 -0.43 4.22 27.74
C LYS A 717 0.03 5.62 28.21
N THR A 718 -0.69 6.68 27.84
CA THR A 718 -0.47 8.05 28.35
C THR A 718 -1.22 8.30 29.67
N SER A 719 -0.61 9.01 30.61
CA SER A 719 -1.13 9.22 31.97
C SER A 719 -2.24 10.27 32.09
N ASP A 720 -2.38 11.15 31.09
CA ASP A 720 -3.14 12.41 31.21
C ASP A 720 -4.59 12.34 30.69
N THR A 721 -5.13 11.15 30.37
CA THR A 721 -6.41 11.06 29.65
C THR A 721 -7.67 11.23 30.52
N GLY A 722 -7.56 11.37 31.84
CA GLY A 722 -8.73 11.47 32.73
C GLY A 722 -9.69 10.26 32.68
N VAL A 723 -9.29 9.18 32.00
CA VAL A 723 -10.07 7.96 31.79
C VAL A 723 -9.53 6.84 32.68
N ILE A 724 -10.47 6.21 33.39
CA ILE A 724 -10.48 4.92 34.10
C ILE A 724 -9.12 4.20 34.22
N ASP A 725 -8.75 3.88 35.46
CA ASP A 725 -7.61 3.08 35.93
C ASP A 725 -7.63 1.61 35.41
N SER A 726 -7.70 1.42 34.09
CA SER A 726 -7.86 0.15 33.41
C SER A 726 -6.55 -0.30 32.75
N GLU A 727 -6.30 -1.61 32.70
CA GLU A 727 -5.15 -2.16 31.97
C GLU A 727 -5.35 -1.97 30.46
N LEU A 728 -4.34 -1.43 29.79
CA LEU A 728 -4.20 -1.48 28.35
C LEU A 728 -3.62 -2.84 27.98
N VAL A 729 -4.43 -3.69 27.35
CA VAL A 729 -4.06 -5.07 27.05
C VAL A 729 -3.85 -5.27 25.55
N MET A 730 -2.66 -5.74 25.20
CA MET A 730 -2.33 -6.26 23.89
C MET A 730 -2.21 -7.80 23.98
N ASP A 731 -3.31 -8.48 23.64
CA ASP A 731 -3.44 -9.94 23.75
C ASP A 731 -3.29 -10.62 22.40
N GLY A 732 -2.14 -11.27 22.20
CA GLY A 732 -1.85 -12.02 20.99
C GLY A 732 -2.81 -13.17 20.76
N ASN A 733 -3.39 -13.74 21.83
CA ASN A 733 -4.24 -14.92 21.75
C ASN A 733 -3.61 -16.02 20.88
N GLY A 734 -2.29 -16.24 21.04
CA GLY A 734 -1.51 -17.20 20.27
C GLY A 734 -0.96 -16.70 18.93
N SER A 735 -1.17 -15.42 18.59
CA SER A 735 -0.62 -14.82 17.38
C SER A 735 0.90 -14.68 17.39
N LYS A 736 1.44 -14.58 16.17
CA LYS A 736 2.88 -14.67 15.93
C LYS A 736 3.41 -13.54 15.06
N ASN A 737 4.63 -13.10 15.37
CA ASN A 737 5.47 -12.39 14.41
C ASN A 737 6.40 -13.39 13.71
N TYR A 738 6.32 -13.49 12.39
CA TYR A 738 7.26 -14.24 11.55
C TYR A 738 8.31 -13.35 10.88
N SER A 739 8.09 -12.03 10.84
CA SER A 739 9.04 -11.10 10.23
C SER A 739 10.32 -10.95 11.04
N ASN A 740 11.44 -10.86 10.35
CA ASN A 740 12.70 -10.41 10.94
C ASN A 740 12.57 -8.93 11.31
N VAL A 741 13.01 -8.57 12.51
CA VAL A 741 12.92 -7.20 13.03
C VAL A 741 14.32 -6.63 13.14
N ILE A 742 14.59 -5.54 12.42
CA ILE A 742 15.91 -4.90 12.38
C ILE A 742 15.76 -3.44 12.81
N GLY A 743 16.48 -3.04 13.86
CA GLY A 743 16.46 -1.66 14.31
C GLY A 743 17.75 -1.21 14.98
N SER A 744 17.87 0.10 15.21
CA SER A 744 19.05 0.69 15.85
C SER A 744 18.88 0.80 17.38
N GLN A 745 17.67 1.12 17.85
CA GLN A 745 17.38 1.32 19.28
C GLN A 745 15.97 0.81 19.64
N TYR A 746 15.83 0.17 20.80
CA TYR A 746 14.58 -0.42 21.30
C TYR A 746 13.91 -1.37 20.28
N VAL A 747 14.49 -2.54 20.09
CA VAL A 747 14.06 -3.51 19.07
C VAL A 747 13.42 -4.72 19.74
N GLY A 748 12.19 -5.04 19.36
CA GLY A 748 11.44 -6.17 19.88
C GLY A 748 10.83 -7.06 18.80
N GLY A 749 10.77 -8.37 19.03
CA GLY A 749 10.08 -9.26 18.09
C GLY A 749 8.57 -9.01 18.02
N ILE A 750 7.98 -8.48 19.09
CA ILE A 750 6.56 -8.11 19.15
C ILE A 750 6.41 -6.60 19.27
N THR A 751 7.03 -5.99 20.29
CA THR A 751 6.97 -4.54 20.49
C THR A 751 8.33 -3.92 20.78
N GLY A 752 8.69 -2.81 20.14
CA GLY A 752 9.94 -2.11 20.47
C GLY A 752 9.98 -1.70 21.95
N VAL A 753 8.87 -1.14 22.44
CA VAL A 753 8.66 -0.77 23.86
C VAL A 753 7.28 -1.21 24.34
N ASN A 754 7.24 -1.76 25.55
CA ASN A 754 6.03 -1.97 26.34
C ASN A 754 6.08 -1.10 27.59
N GLY A 755 5.28 -0.04 27.67
CA GLY A 755 5.37 0.89 28.78
C GLY A 755 4.32 1.99 28.81
N SER A 756 4.34 2.79 29.88
CA SER A 756 3.63 4.07 29.98
C SER A 756 4.62 5.22 29.91
N VAL A 757 4.12 6.40 29.55
CA VAL A 757 4.93 7.61 29.36
C VAL A 757 4.26 8.74 30.12
N GLN A 758 5.04 9.51 30.88
CA GLN A 758 4.56 10.75 31.48
C GLN A 758 4.39 11.83 30.40
N GLY A 759 3.21 12.46 30.37
CA GLY A 759 2.86 13.53 29.44
C GLY A 759 2.03 13.08 28.24
N SER A 760 1.80 14.01 27.29
CA SER A 760 0.94 13.79 26.12
C SER A 760 1.69 13.22 24.91
N ALA A 761 1.07 12.27 24.20
CA ALA A 761 1.52 11.80 22.89
C ALA A 761 1.76 12.94 21.89
N ALA A 762 1.03 14.05 22.04
CA ALA A 762 1.22 15.27 21.25
C ALA A 762 2.61 15.89 21.45
N ASN A 763 3.17 15.86 22.66
CA ASN A 763 4.52 16.38 22.92
C ASN A 763 5.59 15.53 22.21
N ILE A 764 5.35 14.22 22.14
CA ILE A 764 6.21 13.23 21.48
C ILE A 764 6.19 13.42 19.96
N LEU A 765 4.99 13.64 19.39
CA LEU A 765 4.77 13.67 17.96
C LEU A 765 4.89 15.06 17.32
N ASN A 766 4.72 16.16 18.07
CA ASN A 766 4.80 17.53 17.52
C ASN A 766 6.21 18.12 17.53
N THR A 767 7.11 17.54 18.30
CA THR A 767 8.45 18.06 18.39
C THR A 767 9.30 17.36 17.33
N ASP A 768 9.83 18.11 16.36
CA ASP A 768 10.98 17.70 15.53
C ASP A 768 12.26 17.52 16.37
N ILE A 769 12.12 17.57 17.70
CA ILE A 769 13.15 17.31 18.69
C ILE A 769 13.59 15.87 18.49
N SER A 770 14.90 15.70 18.38
CA SER A 770 15.50 14.37 18.39
C SER A 770 14.94 13.61 19.59
N LEU A 771 14.24 12.50 19.35
CA LEU A 771 13.75 11.55 20.36
C LEU A 771 14.86 11.01 21.29
N ARG A 772 16.11 11.49 21.15
CA ARG A 772 17.26 11.35 22.06
C ARG A 772 16.94 11.70 23.52
N ASN A 773 16.01 12.63 23.77
CA ASN A 773 15.56 12.99 25.13
C ASN A 773 14.27 12.29 25.56
N PHE A 774 13.71 11.42 24.71
CA PHE A 774 12.63 10.54 25.11
C PHE A 774 13.23 9.39 25.93
N VAL A 775 13.60 9.71 27.17
CA VAL A 775 13.80 8.69 28.18
C VAL A 775 12.39 8.27 28.57
N VAL A 776 11.93 7.12 28.06
CA VAL A 776 10.94 6.35 28.82
C VAL A 776 11.51 6.33 30.22
N ASP A 777 10.84 6.96 31.19
CA ASP A 777 11.40 7.10 32.52
C ASP A 777 11.74 5.69 33.01
N LYS A 778 13.03 5.36 32.99
CA LYS A 778 13.52 4.03 33.31
C LYS A 778 13.32 3.75 34.80
N GLU A 779 12.88 4.75 35.57
CA GLU A 779 12.61 4.65 36.99
C GLU A 779 11.11 4.44 37.26
N GLU A 780 10.20 4.75 36.32
CA GLU A 780 8.76 4.65 36.53
C GLU A 780 8.15 3.36 35.96
N TYR A 781 7.81 2.45 36.86
CA TYR A 781 7.07 1.22 36.57
C TYR A 781 5.57 1.48 36.43
N THR A 782 4.92 0.80 35.47
CA THR A 782 3.46 0.83 35.29
C THR A 782 2.92 -0.59 35.09
N SER A 783 2.06 -1.08 35.98
CA SER A 783 1.39 -2.38 35.78
C SER A 783 0.35 -2.37 34.65
N LYS A 784 0.11 -1.21 34.02
CA LYS A 784 -1.08 -0.96 33.21
C LYS A 784 -0.89 -1.25 31.73
N ALA A 785 0.34 -1.33 31.23
CA ALA A 785 0.61 -1.77 29.85
C ALA A 785 0.91 -3.27 29.86
N VAL A 786 -0.04 -4.08 29.41
CA VAL A 786 0.01 -5.54 29.50
C VAL A 786 0.15 -6.14 28.10
N LEU A 787 1.28 -6.79 27.86
CA LEU A 787 1.54 -7.57 26.66
C LEU A 787 1.43 -9.06 26.99
N LYS A 788 0.51 -9.79 26.34
CA LYS A 788 0.32 -11.21 26.67
C LYS A 788 0.04 -12.14 25.49
N ASN A 789 0.38 -13.41 25.66
CA ASN A 789 0.08 -14.52 24.73
C ASN A 789 0.64 -14.32 23.30
N TRP A 790 1.84 -13.75 23.18
CA TRP A 790 2.52 -13.54 21.90
C TRP A 790 3.69 -14.50 21.70
N THR A 791 3.95 -14.88 20.45
CA THR A 791 5.17 -15.60 20.08
C THR A 791 5.93 -14.89 18.98
N ASN A 792 7.21 -14.58 19.20
CA ASN A 792 8.09 -14.15 18.14
C ASN A 792 8.77 -15.36 17.47
N CYS A 793 8.74 -15.43 16.15
CA CYS A 793 9.39 -16.47 15.33
C CYS A 793 10.49 -15.91 14.42
N GLY A 794 10.51 -14.59 14.19
CA GLY A 794 11.51 -13.91 13.36
C GLY A 794 12.82 -13.62 14.11
N ILE A 795 13.87 -13.35 13.34
CA ILE A 795 15.19 -12.96 13.87
C ILE A 795 15.16 -11.48 14.26
N ILE A 796 15.78 -11.15 15.39
CA ILE A 796 15.90 -9.77 15.87
C ILE A 796 17.34 -9.33 15.74
N THR A 797 17.55 -8.20 15.09
CA THR A 797 18.88 -7.59 14.92
C THR A 797 18.86 -6.16 15.44
N VAL A 798 19.76 -5.87 16.37
CA VAL A 798 20.06 -4.50 16.82
C VAL A 798 21.35 -4.05 16.15
N VAL A 799 21.26 -3.12 15.21
CA VAL A 799 22.42 -2.62 14.45
C VAL A 799 23.13 -1.52 15.22
N ASP A 800 24.44 -1.40 15.00
CA ASP A 800 25.20 -0.32 15.61
C ASP A 800 24.69 1.04 15.09
N SER A 801 24.45 1.96 16.01
CA SER A 801 24.06 3.32 15.70
C SER A 801 25.26 4.19 16.00
N SER A 802 25.61 5.11 15.11
CA SER A 802 26.70 6.08 15.30
C SER A 802 26.60 6.96 16.55
N ASN A 803 25.55 6.77 17.37
CA ASN A 803 25.12 7.64 18.45
C ASN A 803 25.19 7.00 19.86
N GLY A 804 25.62 5.73 19.98
CA GLY A 804 26.16 5.15 21.23
C GLY A 804 25.25 4.98 22.47
N PHE A 805 23.94 5.23 22.39
CA PHE A 805 23.01 5.08 23.54
C PHE A 805 21.80 4.20 23.21
N GLY A 806 21.42 3.25 24.10
CA GLY A 806 20.09 2.61 24.09
C GLY A 806 19.86 1.45 23.12
N GLN A 807 20.88 0.62 22.85
CA GLN A 807 20.77 -0.55 21.98
C GLN A 807 20.19 -1.77 22.73
N PHE A 808 18.87 -1.76 22.90
CA PHE A 808 18.14 -2.84 23.58
C PHE A 808 17.42 -3.74 22.57
N GLY A 809 17.66 -5.05 22.65
CA GLY A 809 17.04 -6.07 21.79
C GLY A 809 16.37 -7.16 22.61
N GLY A 810 15.12 -7.51 22.30
CA GLY A 810 14.49 -8.64 22.99
C GLY A 810 13.52 -9.43 22.14
N GLY A 811 13.51 -10.76 22.29
CA GLY A 811 12.62 -11.67 21.59
C GLY A 811 11.17 -11.21 21.53
N ILE A 812 10.69 -10.58 22.61
CA ILE A 812 9.36 -9.98 22.70
C ILE A 812 9.46 -8.47 22.67
N THR A 813 10.30 -7.86 23.52
CA THR A 813 10.45 -6.39 23.54
C THR A 813 11.86 -5.89 23.79
N GLY A 814 12.21 -4.75 23.20
CA GLY A 814 13.46 -4.07 23.50
C GLY A 814 13.48 -3.54 24.94
N LEU A 815 12.42 -2.81 25.33
CA LEU A 815 12.28 -2.22 26.67
C LEU A 815 10.91 -2.55 27.27
N ASN A 816 10.92 -3.10 28.49
CA ASN A 816 9.74 -3.32 29.29
C ASN A 816 9.73 -2.45 30.54
N THR A 817 8.75 -1.56 30.65
CA THR A 817 8.34 -0.91 31.91
C THR A 817 6.93 -1.32 32.35
N GLY A 818 6.26 -2.13 31.51
CA GLY A 818 4.95 -2.71 31.72
C GLY A 818 4.96 -4.12 32.32
N LYS A 819 3.95 -4.91 31.92
CA LYS A 819 3.83 -6.33 32.22
C LYS A 819 3.89 -7.16 30.94
N ILE A 820 4.70 -8.21 30.94
CA ILE A 820 4.76 -9.25 29.90
C ILE A 820 4.30 -10.56 30.53
N GLN A 821 3.32 -11.22 29.91
CA GLN A 821 2.71 -12.43 30.45
C GLN A 821 2.55 -13.51 29.37
N ASN A 822 3.03 -14.73 29.61
CA ASN A 822 2.89 -15.86 28.68
C ASN A 822 3.37 -15.56 27.25
N CYS A 823 4.45 -14.77 27.12
CA CYS A 823 5.06 -14.48 25.83
C CYS A 823 6.36 -15.29 25.68
N THR A 824 6.67 -15.74 24.47
CA THR A 824 7.86 -16.55 24.22
C THR A 824 8.49 -16.27 22.85
N SER A 825 9.77 -16.55 22.70
CA SER A 825 10.50 -16.47 21.43
C SER A 825 10.84 -17.87 20.94
N GLN A 826 10.54 -18.15 19.67
CA GLN A 826 10.75 -19.42 18.97
C GLN A 826 11.47 -19.14 17.64
N MET A 827 12.68 -18.57 17.71
CA MET A 827 13.47 -18.29 16.51
C MET A 827 13.67 -19.55 15.68
N LYS A 828 13.34 -19.46 14.39
CA LYS A 828 13.43 -20.59 13.48
C LYS A 828 14.82 -20.62 12.83
N MET A 829 15.77 -21.30 13.46
CA MET A 829 17.06 -21.61 12.82
C MET A 829 16.93 -22.95 12.08
N LYS A 830 17.50 -23.04 10.86
CA LYS A 830 17.53 -24.29 10.08
C LYS A 830 18.59 -25.28 10.58
N GLU A 831 19.51 -24.80 11.41
CA GLU A 831 20.74 -25.50 11.80
C GLU A 831 20.95 -25.38 13.32
N ASP A 832 21.38 -26.48 13.95
CA ASP A 832 21.71 -26.56 15.38
C ASP A 832 23.18 -26.16 15.67
N SER A 833 23.91 -25.66 14.67
CA SER A 833 25.34 -25.35 14.76
C SER A 833 25.60 -23.97 15.37
N LYS A 834 26.40 -23.94 16.46
CA LYS A 834 26.82 -22.71 17.16
C LYS A 834 27.46 -21.67 16.21
N ASP A 835 28.28 -22.13 15.26
CA ASP A 835 29.02 -21.24 14.35
C ASP A 835 28.13 -20.62 13.28
N GLU A 836 27.11 -21.36 12.82
CA GLU A 836 26.17 -20.87 11.80
C GLU A 836 25.17 -19.89 12.40
N ILE A 837 24.65 -20.17 13.60
CA ILE A 837 23.79 -19.22 14.35
C ILE A 837 24.53 -17.91 14.58
N ARG A 838 25.80 -17.98 15.00
CA ARG A 838 26.66 -16.79 15.16
C ARG A 838 26.82 -16.05 13.84
N LYS A 839 27.06 -16.75 12.74
CA LYS A 839 27.21 -16.14 11.41
C LYS A 839 25.91 -15.45 10.96
N THR A 840 24.76 -16.10 11.09
CA THR A 840 23.45 -15.53 10.72
C THR A 840 23.12 -14.28 11.54
N LEU A 841 23.43 -14.26 12.84
CA LEU A 841 23.23 -13.08 13.69
C LEU A 841 24.18 -11.93 13.30
N LEU A 842 25.40 -12.24 12.87
CA LEU A 842 26.38 -11.26 12.40
C LEU A 842 26.13 -10.79 10.95
N GLU A 843 25.44 -11.56 10.11
CA GLU A 843 25.15 -11.21 8.71
C GLU A 843 24.39 -9.90 8.55
N TYR A 844 23.55 -9.56 9.53
CA TYR A 844 22.77 -8.33 9.57
C TYR A 844 23.46 -7.19 10.37
N GLY A 845 24.71 -7.37 10.81
CA GLY A 845 25.52 -6.33 11.45
C GLY A 845 25.22 -6.09 12.94
N GLY A 846 24.61 -7.05 13.63
CA GLY A 846 24.15 -6.87 15.01
C GLY A 846 25.25 -7.02 16.07
N GLN A 847 25.45 -5.98 16.88
CA GLN A 847 26.20 -5.99 18.14
C GLN A 847 25.38 -5.28 19.23
N GLY A 848 24.14 -5.73 19.46
CA GLY A 848 23.25 -5.10 20.43
C GLY A 848 23.88 -5.08 21.83
N ILE A 849 23.91 -3.92 22.50
CA ILE A 849 24.50 -3.77 23.84
C ILE A 849 23.74 -4.57 24.89
N GLN A 850 22.39 -4.59 24.86
CA GLN A 850 21.59 -5.29 25.88
C GLN A 850 20.57 -6.18 25.20
N VAL A 851 20.77 -7.50 25.26
CA VAL A 851 19.97 -8.44 24.48
C VAL A 851 19.41 -9.56 25.36
N GLY A 852 18.12 -9.84 25.23
CA GLY A 852 17.48 -10.95 25.94
C GLY A 852 16.56 -11.81 25.09
N GLY A 853 16.37 -13.06 25.48
CA GLY A 853 15.43 -13.97 24.81
C GLY A 853 13.98 -13.52 24.90
N ILE A 854 13.60 -12.76 25.92
CA ILE A 854 12.29 -12.09 26.05
C ILE A 854 12.46 -10.57 25.97
N THR A 855 13.31 -9.98 26.81
CA THR A 855 13.48 -8.51 26.91
C THR A 855 14.93 -8.04 26.80
N GLY A 856 15.19 -6.91 26.14
CA GLY A 856 16.52 -6.30 26.20
C GLY A 856 16.81 -5.67 27.56
N TYR A 857 15.93 -4.76 27.98
CA TYR A 857 15.96 -4.08 29.28
C TYR A 857 14.62 -4.24 29.99
N ASN A 858 14.63 -4.72 31.23
CA ASN A 858 13.45 -4.90 32.06
C ASN A 858 13.49 -4.00 33.29
N ASN A 859 12.49 -3.13 33.41
CA ASN A 859 12.13 -2.40 34.63
C ASN A 859 10.67 -2.67 35.03
N GLY A 860 10.04 -3.68 34.40
CA GLY A 860 8.68 -4.10 34.64
C GLY A 860 8.57 -5.54 35.14
N ILE A 861 7.45 -6.18 34.85
CA ILE A 861 7.20 -7.58 35.20
C ILE A 861 7.29 -8.46 33.96
N ILE A 862 8.06 -9.54 34.07
CA ILE A 862 8.08 -10.67 33.14
C ILE A 862 7.57 -11.89 33.91
N GLU A 863 6.42 -12.41 33.52
CA GLU A 863 5.85 -13.59 34.18
C GLU A 863 5.16 -14.54 33.21
N SER A 864 4.83 -15.72 33.73
CA SER A 864 3.93 -16.67 33.10
C SER A 864 2.97 -17.22 34.16
N ASP A 865 1.75 -17.58 33.75
CA ASP A 865 0.74 -18.14 34.65
C ASP A 865 1.12 -19.54 35.12
N GLU A 866 1.81 -20.30 34.26
CA GLU A 866 2.35 -21.62 34.54
C GLU A 866 3.88 -21.59 34.50
N ILE A 867 4.51 -22.58 35.12
CA ILE A 867 5.97 -22.75 35.00
C ILE A 867 6.31 -23.02 33.53
N SER A 868 7.12 -22.15 32.94
CA SER A 868 7.41 -22.15 31.50
C SER A 868 8.91 -22.21 31.22
N GLU A 869 9.24 -22.60 29.97
CA GLU A 869 10.62 -22.64 29.47
C GLU A 869 10.87 -21.58 28.39
N VAL A 870 12.09 -21.03 28.36
CA VAL A 870 12.56 -20.10 27.33
C VAL A 870 13.65 -20.78 26.51
N THR A 871 13.50 -20.77 25.19
CA THR A 871 14.56 -21.16 24.25
C THR A 871 15.14 -19.92 23.60
N ALA A 872 16.38 -19.59 23.94
CA ALA A 872 17.02 -18.33 23.59
C ALA A 872 18.27 -18.57 22.73
N PHE A 873 18.29 -17.99 21.53
CA PHE A 873 19.47 -17.93 20.64
C PHE A 873 19.90 -16.48 20.52
N VAL A 874 20.76 -16.03 21.43
CA VAL A 874 21.03 -14.61 21.64
C VAL A 874 22.50 -14.31 21.41
N SER A 875 22.79 -13.27 20.63
CA SER A 875 24.11 -12.68 20.48
C SER A 875 24.03 -11.18 20.78
N GLY A 876 24.90 -10.69 21.66
CA GLY A 876 24.99 -9.26 21.97
C GLY A 876 26.43 -8.85 22.28
N ASP A 877 26.60 -7.58 22.63
CA ASP A 877 27.89 -6.99 23.00
C ASP A 877 28.03 -6.97 24.53
N THR A 878 27.30 -6.12 25.24
CA THR A 878 27.53 -5.90 26.69
C THR A 878 26.75 -6.86 27.60
N TYR A 879 25.44 -6.70 27.75
CA TYR A 879 24.62 -7.49 28.68
C TYR A 879 23.71 -8.44 27.94
N VAL A 880 23.97 -9.74 28.05
CA VAL A 880 23.23 -10.77 27.32
C VAL A 880 22.58 -11.75 28.29
N GLY A 881 21.27 -11.96 28.16
CA GLY A 881 20.53 -12.90 29.00
C GLY A 881 19.60 -13.83 28.23
N GLY A 882 19.35 -15.03 28.74
CA GLY A 882 18.35 -15.92 28.14
C GLY A 882 16.91 -15.44 28.34
N VAL A 883 16.63 -14.70 29.43
CA VAL A 883 15.33 -14.03 29.63
C VAL A 883 15.47 -12.53 29.36
N THR A 884 16.37 -11.84 30.08
CA THR A 884 16.59 -10.39 29.92
C THR A 884 18.06 -10.02 29.83
N GLY A 885 18.43 -9.06 28.96
CA GLY A 885 19.79 -8.54 28.94
C GLY A 885 20.14 -7.83 30.24
N TYR A 886 19.32 -6.85 30.62
CA TYR A 886 19.47 -6.06 31.84
C TYR A 886 18.17 -6.11 32.65
N ASN A 887 18.24 -6.44 33.94
CA ASN A 887 17.12 -6.39 34.87
C ASN A 887 17.36 -5.29 35.90
N GLU A 888 16.65 -4.17 35.76
CA GLU A 888 16.75 -3.01 36.65
C GLU A 888 16.18 -3.31 38.05
N LYS A 889 16.45 -2.42 39.01
CA LYS A 889 16.05 -2.54 40.42
C LYS A 889 14.58 -2.93 40.62
N ASN A 890 13.66 -2.36 39.85
CA ASN A 890 12.23 -2.66 39.94
C ASN A 890 11.79 -3.82 39.04
N GLY A 891 12.70 -4.35 38.23
CA GLY A 891 12.47 -5.43 37.27
C GLY A 891 12.28 -6.78 37.96
N LYS A 892 11.22 -7.49 37.56
CA LYS A 892 10.76 -8.74 38.18
C LYS A 892 10.65 -9.84 37.13
N ILE A 893 11.10 -11.04 37.49
CA ILE A 893 11.05 -12.22 36.61
C ILE A 893 10.48 -13.39 37.40
N ARG A 894 9.37 -13.99 36.92
CA ARG A 894 8.66 -15.08 37.61
C ARG A 894 8.27 -16.20 36.67
N ASN A 895 8.19 -17.42 37.19
CA ASN A 895 7.60 -18.59 36.52
C ASN A 895 8.23 -18.97 35.17
N TYR A 896 9.46 -18.55 34.90
CA TYR A 896 10.28 -19.03 33.77
C TYR A 896 11.38 -19.95 34.31
N SER A 897 11.05 -21.19 34.68
CA SER A 897 11.97 -22.03 35.46
C SER A 897 13.14 -22.61 34.66
N LYS A 898 13.10 -22.60 33.32
CA LYS A 898 14.10 -23.28 32.51
C LYS A 898 14.52 -22.47 31.29
N VAL A 899 15.83 -22.26 31.13
CA VAL A 899 16.43 -21.59 29.97
C VAL A 899 17.23 -22.59 29.14
N LYS A 900 17.01 -22.62 27.83
CA LYS A 900 17.73 -23.46 26.87
C LYS A 900 18.29 -22.61 25.73
N GLY A 901 19.23 -23.16 24.96
CA GLY A 901 19.72 -22.56 23.71
C GLY A 901 21.19 -22.17 23.77
N TYR A 902 21.54 -21.07 23.12
CA TYR A 902 22.91 -20.58 22.99
C TYR A 902 22.96 -19.08 23.24
N LEU A 903 23.77 -18.66 24.20
CA LEU A 903 23.91 -17.28 24.63
C LEU A 903 25.37 -16.85 24.47
N PHE A 904 25.59 -15.84 23.64
CA PHE A 904 26.92 -15.32 23.33
C PHE A 904 26.96 -13.80 23.55
N GLY A 905 28.00 -13.33 24.23
CA GLY A 905 28.22 -11.90 24.44
C GLY A 905 29.70 -11.54 24.54
N ASN A 906 30.03 -10.29 24.27
CA ASN A 906 31.38 -9.80 24.50
C ASN A 906 31.63 -9.52 25.98
N ASP A 907 30.68 -8.97 26.74
CA ASP A 907 30.92 -8.52 28.13
C ASP A 907 30.33 -9.51 29.16
N CYS A 908 29.12 -9.29 29.67
CA CYS A 908 28.49 -10.08 30.71
C CYS A 908 27.31 -10.92 30.18
N VAL A 909 27.39 -12.23 30.35
CA VAL A 909 26.40 -13.17 29.80
C VAL A 909 25.82 -14.07 30.90
N GLY A 910 24.49 -14.12 31.00
CA GLY A 910 23.78 -14.93 31.99
C GLY A 910 22.66 -15.79 31.42
N GLY A 911 22.38 -16.95 32.02
CA GLY A 911 21.26 -17.79 31.58
C GLY A 911 19.91 -17.09 31.72
N VAL A 912 19.67 -16.39 32.84
CA VAL A 912 18.46 -15.60 33.06
C VAL A 912 18.70 -14.14 32.71
N ALA A 913 19.72 -13.52 33.34
CA ALA A 913 20.01 -12.10 33.20
C ALA A 913 21.49 -11.84 32.90
N GLY A 914 21.80 -11.01 31.90
CA GLY A 914 23.17 -10.54 31.68
C GLY A 914 23.67 -9.70 32.85
N PHE A 915 22.85 -8.76 33.30
CA PHE A 915 23.04 -8.02 34.55
C PHE A 915 21.75 -7.99 35.38
N GLN A 916 21.82 -8.53 36.59
CA GLN A 916 20.75 -8.49 37.58
C GLN A 916 21.00 -7.37 38.60
N LYS A 917 20.07 -6.42 38.68
CA LYS A 917 19.96 -5.42 39.76
C LYS A 917 18.62 -5.48 40.49
N GLY A 918 17.65 -6.20 39.94
CA GLY A 918 16.35 -6.44 40.57
C GLY A 918 16.49 -7.05 41.96
N GLU A 919 15.73 -6.51 42.92
CA GLU A 919 15.76 -6.95 44.32
C GLU A 919 14.81 -8.13 44.61
N GLU A 920 13.98 -8.54 43.63
CA GLU A 920 13.14 -9.74 43.76
C GLU A 920 13.96 -11.02 43.56
N GLU A 921 13.60 -12.07 44.30
CA GLU A 921 14.30 -13.36 44.27
C GLU A 921 14.22 -14.03 42.89
N LEU A 922 15.39 -14.35 42.32
CA LEU A 922 15.48 -15.31 41.22
C LEU A 922 15.41 -16.72 41.80
N LYS A 923 14.19 -17.24 41.89
CA LYS A 923 13.90 -18.51 42.55
C LYS A 923 13.52 -19.64 41.58
N GLY A 924 14.18 -20.78 41.70
CA GLY A 924 13.82 -22.00 40.94
C GLY A 924 14.17 -21.97 39.46
N PHE A 925 15.16 -21.16 39.05
CA PHE A 925 15.64 -21.11 37.67
C PHE A 925 16.68 -22.19 37.40
N GLU A 926 16.61 -22.84 36.25
CA GLU A 926 17.58 -23.85 35.80
C GLU A 926 18.10 -23.49 34.40
N ASN A 927 19.40 -23.24 34.29
CA ASN A 927 20.03 -23.01 32.98
C ASN A 927 20.48 -24.33 32.33
N HIS A 928 20.09 -24.51 31.08
CA HIS A 928 20.50 -25.59 30.16
C HIS A 928 21.10 -25.01 28.88
N ALA A 929 21.16 -23.68 28.75
CA ALA A 929 21.79 -23.04 27.62
C ALA A 929 23.31 -23.09 27.74
N VAL A 930 23.98 -23.17 26.59
CA VAL A 930 25.42 -22.93 26.53
C VAL A 930 25.68 -21.43 26.57
N ILE A 931 26.58 -21.01 27.45
CA ILE A 931 26.92 -19.62 27.71
C ILE A 931 28.38 -19.35 27.36
N THR A 932 28.62 -18.30 26.58
CA THR A 932 29.97 -17.84 26.22
C THR A 932 30.09 -16.32 26.34
N ALA A 933 31.01 -15.86 27.18
CA ALA A 933 31.48 -14.47 27.24
C ALA A 933 32.89 -14.36 26.66
N VAL A 934 33.20 -13.26 25.98
CA VAL A 934 34.56 -13.03 25.44
C VAL A 934 35.42 -12.26 26.44
N LEU A 935 35.10 -10.99 26.68
CA LEU A 935 35.91 -10.02 27.41
C LEU A 935 35.71 -10.06 28.93
N ARG A 936 34.50 -10.36 29.43
CA ARG A 936 34.19 -10.35 30.87
C ARG A 936 33.47 -11.62 31.35
N ASP A 937 32.36 -11.48 32.06
CA ASP A 937 31.90 -12.48 33.01
C ASP A 937 30.76 -13.34 32.45
N ALA A 938 30.87 -14.66 32.60
CA ALA A 938 29.85 -15.63 32.21
C ALA A 938 29.27 -16.32 33.44
N GLY A 939 27.94 -16.33 33.57
CA GLY A 939 27.24 -16.98 34.69
C GLY A 939 26.08 -17.86 34.26
N GLY A 940 25.91 -19.02 34.88
CA GLY A 940 24.79 -19.91 34.56
C GLY A 940 23.41 -19.27 34.74
N ILE A 941 23.22 -18.40 35.75
CA ILE A 941 21.97 -17.66 35.98
C ILE A 941 22.16 -16.18 35.68
N CYS A 942 23.20 -15.55 36.24
CA CYS A 942 23.48 -14.12 36.10
C CYS A 942 24.91 -13.89 35.60
N GLY A 943 25.11 -13.10 34.55
CA GLY A 943 26.47 -12.67 34.16
C GLY A 943 27.12 -11.83 35.27
N LEU A 944 26.42 -10.76 35.65
CA LEU A 944 26.75 -9.88 36.77
C LEU A 944 25.59 -9.77 37.75
N MET A 945 25.89 -9.81 39.05
CA MET A 945 24.94 -9.58 40.15
C MET A 945 25.30 -8.30 40.91
N ALA A 946 24.36 -7.36 41.02
CA ALA A 946 24.51 -6.17 41.85
C ALA A 946 24.25 -6.46 43.34
N SER A 947 24.67 -5.52 44.20
CA SER A 947 24.36 -5.53 45.63
C SER A 947 22.85 -5.53 45.87
N GLY A 948 22.40 -6.40 46.79
CA GLY A 948 20.98 -6.57 47.13
C GLY A 948 20.23 -7.62 46.29
N THR A 949 20.92 -8.30 45.38
CA THR A 949 20.31 -9.35 44.55
C THR A 949 20.29 -10.72 45.24
N ILE A 950 19.21 -11.48 45.00
CA ILE A 950 18.96 -12.77 45.66
C ILE A 950 18.75 -13.85 44.61
N VAL A 951 19.53 -14.93 44.70
CA VAL A 951 19.31 -16.16 43.90
C VAL A 951 19.05 -17.31 44.86
N MET A 952 17.92 -18.00 44.68
CA MET A 952 17.46 -19.05 45.58
C MET A 952 17.07 -20.31 44.81
N ASP A 953 17.47 -21.48 45.29
CA ASP A 953 17.06 -22.79 44.77
C ASP A 953 17.19 -22.91 43.24
N SER A 954 18.21 -22.26 42.66
CA SER A 954 18.43 -22.16 41.22
C SER A 954 19.71 -22.88 40.82
N GLY A 955 19.79 -23.38 39.58
CA GLY A 955 20.91 -24.21 39.18
C GLY A 955 21.32 -24.13 37.72
N ASN A 956 22.45 -24.76 37.42
CA ASN A 956 23.04 -24.79 36.10
C ASN A 956 23.44 -26.19 35.68
N LYS A 957 23.05 -26.53 34.46
CA LYS A 957 23.35 -27.76 33.72
C LYS A 957 23.87 -27.50 32.31
N GLY A 958 23.99 -26.24 31.92
CA GLY A 958 24.58 -25.82 30.65
C GLY A 958 26.05 -25.47 30.82
N ASP A 959 26.84 -25.65 29.75
CA ASP A 959 28.25 -25.23 29.77
C ASP A 959 28.36 -23.70 29.85
N VAL A 960 29.27 -23.22 30.70
CA VAL A 960 29.54 -21.80 30.92
C VAL A 960 31.01 -21.52 30.63
N SER A 961 31.29 -20.59 29.73
CA SER A 961 32.65 -20.27 29.30
C SER A 961 32.92 -18.77 29.24
N SER A 962 34.12 -18.36 29.66
CA SER A 962 34.67 -17.01 29.44
C SER A 962 36.09 -17.09 28.85
N GLU A 963 36.45 -16.19 27.92
CA GLU A 963 37.82 -16.10 27.40
C GLU A 963 38.70 -15.25 28.33
N TYR A 964 38.34 -13.98 28.57
CA TYR A 964 39.19 -13.04 29.33
C TYR A 964 38.70 -12.72 30.75
N GLY A 965 37.47 -13.08 31.11
CA GLY A 965 36.89 -12.77 32.43
C GLY A 965 36.51 -14.02 33.24
N ASN A 966 35.59 -13.86 34.19
CA ASN A 966 35.29 -14.93 35.15
C ASN A 966 34.14 -15.83 34.66
N ALA A 967 34.19 -17.10 35.02
CA ALA A 967 33.13 -18.07 34.72
C ALA A 967 32.56 -18.65 36.01
N GLY A 968 31.25 -18.55 36.20
CA GLY A 968 30.56 -19.10 37.36
C GLY A 968 29.35 -19.93 37.00
N GLY A 969 29.12 -21.03 37.71
CA GLY A 969 27.95 -21.86 37.47
C GLY A 969 26.62 -21.16 37.79
N ILE A 970 26.61 -20.14 38.63
CA ILE A 970 25.41 -19.32 38.91
C ILE A 970 25.68 -17.86 38.54
N ALA A 971 26.78 -17.29 39.01
CA ALA A 971 27.14 -15.89 38.79
C ALA A 971 28.55 -15.76 38.21
N GLY A 972 28.72 -15.04 37.10
CA GLY A 972 30.06 -14.74 36.59
C GLY A 972 30.83 -13.86 37.58
N SER A 973 30.24 -12.72 37.93
CA SER A 973 30.71 -11.82 38.98
C SER A 973 29.57 -11.36 39.88
N ALA A 974 29.84 -11.17 41.17
CA ALA A 974 28.83 -10.78 42.15
C ALA A 974 29.30 -9.71 43.16
N GLU A 975 28.50 -8.66 43.29
CA GLU A 975 28.59 -7.63 44.32
C GLU A 975 27.58 -7.92 45.42
N ASP A 976 28.04 -8.18 46.65
CA ASP A 976 27.23 -8.46 47.84
C ASP A 976 26.10 -9.47 47.61
N PRO A 977 26.43 -10.67 47.08
CA PRO A 977 25.44 -11.67 46.70
C PRO A 977 24.71 -12.25 47.92
N SER A 978 23.42 -12.58 47.73
CA SER A 978 22.72 -13.56 48.56
C SER A 978 22.33 -14.77 47.71
N ILE A 979 23.21 -15.77 47.65
CA ILE A 979 22.97 -17.02 46.89
C ILE A 979 22.69 -18.14 47.88
N GLU A 980 21.54 -18.79 47.75
CA GLU A 980 21.08 -19.81 48.67
C GLU A 980 20.55 -21.05 47.93
N GLY A 981 20.97 -22.24 48.35
CA GLY A 981 20.42 -23.49 47.81
C GLY A 981 20.77 -23.76 46.33
N ALA A 982 21.75 -23.05 45.78
CA ALA A 982 22.08 -23.17 44.36
C ALA A 982 22.84 -24.47 44.05
N TYR A 983 22.61 -25.05 42.87
CA TYR A 983 23.21 -26.33 42.48
C TYR A 983 23.76 -26.30 41.07
N VAL A 984 24.89 -26.97 40.85
CA VAL A 984 25.55 -27.06 39.55
C VAL A 984 25.92 -28.51 39.29
N GLU A 985 25.49 -29.02 38.14
CA GLU A 985 25.51 -30.45 37.79
C GLU A 985 25.71 -30.62 36.28
N ASP A 986 26.27 -31.75 35.85
CA ASP A 986 26.28 -32.17 34.44
C ASP A 986 26.81 -31.13 33.42
N CYS A 987 27.78 -30.29 33.79
CA CYS A 987 28.30 -29.21 32.93
C CYS A 987 29.80 -28.95 33.09
N THR A 988 30.35 -28.18 32.16
CA THR A 988 31.69 -27.58 32.27
C THR A 988 31.60 -26.08 32.54
N ILE A 989 32.39 -25.59 33.50
CA ILE A 989 32.59 -24.17 33.77
C ILE A 989 34.04 -23.85 33.47
N SER A 990 34.31 -23.01 32.49
CA SER A 990 35.67 -22.75 32.01
C SER A 990 35.98 -21.27 31.86
N SER A 991 37.14 -20.83 32.35
CA SER A 991 37.74 -19.57 31.96
C SER A 991 39.15 -19.77 31.38
N GLU A 992 39.50 -19.07 30.30
CA GLU A 992 40.85 -19.14 29.72
C GLU A 992 41.85 -18.29 30.50
N GLU A 993 41.54 -17.02 30.78
CA GLU A 993 42.43 -16.07 31.47
C GLU A 993 41.98 -15.66 32.88
N GLY A 994 40.72 -15.85 33.24
CA GLY A 994 40.13 -15.42 34.52
C GLY A 994 39.77 -16.57 35.47
N ALA A 995 39.01 -16.25 36.52
CA ALA A 995 38.70 -17.21 37.57
C ALA A 995 37.48 -18.07 37.22
N ALA A 996 37.50 -19.33 37.64
CA ALA A 996 36.38 -20.26 37.45
C ALA A 996 35.84 -20.75 38.79
N GLY A 997 34.53 -20.67 38.99
CA GLY A 997 33.88 -21.08 40.23
C GLY A 997 32.63 -21.91 40.02
N GLY A 998 32.43 -22.94 40.84
CA GLY A 998 31.24 -23.79 40.76
C GLY A 998 29.94 -23.01 40.93
N VAL A 999 29.92 -21.96 41.77
CA VAL A 999 28.76 -21.08 41.99
C VAL A 999 29.06 -19.67 41.49
N ALA A 1000 30.14 -19.04 41.95
CA ALA A 1000 30.52 -17.69 41.55
C ALA A 1000 31.94 -17.67 40.96
N GLY A 1001 32.12 -17.11 39.78
CA GLY A 1001 33.45 -16.90 39.19
C GLY A 1001 34.27 -15.94 40.06
N SER A 1002 33.71 -14.75 40.31
CA SER A 1002 34.26 -13.75 41.22
C SER A 1002 33.21 -13.17 42.19
N VAL A 1003 33.64 -12.84 43.41
CA VAL A 1003 32.87 -12.05 44.38
C VAL A 1003 33.68 -10.82 44.77
N VAL A 1004 33.18 -9.63 44.42
CA VAL A 1004 33.95 -8.37 44.51
C VAL A 1004 33.59 -7.51 45.72
N LYS A 1005 32.51 -7.84 46.45
CA LYS A 1005 32.06 -7.09 47.63
C LYS A 1005 31.30 -8.01 48.59
N GLY A 1006 31.90 -8.50 49.68
CA GLY A 1006 31.19 -9.20 50.78
C GLY A 1006 30.12 -10.23 50.36
N GLY A 1007 29.10 -10.42 51.20
CA GLY A 1007 27.89 -11.18 50.87
C GLY A 1007 27.79 -12.56 51.54
N LYS A 1008 26.77 -13.32 51.15
CA LYS A 1008 26.43 -14.64 51.70
C LYS A 1008 26.15 -15.64 50.58
N ILE A 1009 26.93 -16.72 50.56
CA ILE A 1009 26.70 -17.89 49.72
C ILE A 1009 26.44 -19.07 50.64
N SER A 1010 25.26 -19.67 50.58
CA SER A 1010 24.88 -20.70 51.55
C SER A 1010 24.13 -21.89 50.96
N ARG A 1011 24.40 -23.09 51.50
CA ARG A 1011 23.78 -24.35 51.05
C ARG A 1011 23.91 -24.60 49.54
N CYS A 1012 24.99 -24.11 48.93
CA CYS A 1012 25.20 -24.28 47.50
C CYS A 1012 26.09 -25.49 47.22
N SER A 1013 25.94 -26.10 46.03
CA SER A 1013 26.69 -27.30 45.67
C SER A 1013 27.17 -27.33 44.23
N ALA A 1014 28.37 -27.89 44.03
CA ALA A 1014 28.88 -28.31 42.72
C ALA A 1014 29.07 -29.83 42.73
N ALA A 1015 28.40 -30.55 41.84
CA ALA A 1015 28.33 -32.00 41.85
C ALA A 1015 29.56 -32.69 41.24
N ALA A 1016 29.61 -34.02 41.38
CA ALA A 1016 30.75 -34.86 40.99
C ALA A 1016 30.98 -34.97 39.47
N ASP A 1017 29.97 -34.63 38.66
CA ASP A 1017 30.02 -34.59 37.20
C ASP A 1017 30.37 -33.20 36.65
N VAL A 1018 30.58 -32.21 37.52
CA VAL A 1018 31.01 -30.87 37.11
C VAL A 1018 32.52 -30.83 36.92
N MET A 1019 32.94 -30.17 35.84
CA MET A 1019 34.33 -29.83 35.58
C MET A 1019 34.50 -28.30 35.64
N ILE A 1020 35.38 -27.82 36.52
CA ILE A 1020 35.68 -26.39 36.70
C ILE A 1020 37.11 -26.15 36.27
N GLN A 1021 37.31 -25.30 35.25
CA GLN A 1021 38.62 -25.09 34.63
C GLN A 1021 38.98 -23.61 34.56
N SER A 1022 40.18 -23.24 35.00
CA SER A 1022 40.79 -21.94 34.76
C SER A 1022 42.22 -22.15 34.27
N LYS A 1023 42.50 -21.89 32.98
CA LYS A 1023 43.80 -22.31 32.41
C LYS A 1023 44.99 -21.50 32.91
N LYS A 1024 44.80 -20.23 33.26
CA LYS A 1024 45.89 -19.32 33.65
C LYS A 1024 45.74 -18.68 35.02
N GLU A 1025 44.60 -18.85 35.69
CA GLU A 1025 44.29 -18.15 36.94
C GLU A 1025 44.00 -19.15 38.06
N MET A 1026 42.79 -19.13 38.64
CA MET A 1026 42.40 -19.97 39.76
C MET A 1026 41.02 -20.60 39.56
N ALA A 1027 40.87 -21.81 40.09
CA ALA A 1027 39.60 -22.51 40.14
C ALA A 1027 39.15 -22.74 41.58
N GLY A 1028 37.86 -22.51 41.84
CA GLY A 1028 37.24 -22.78 43.13
C GLY A 1028 36.01 -23.67 43.00
N GLY A 1029 35.86 -24.63 43.92
CA GLY A 1029 34.71 -25.52 43.91
C GLY A 1029 33.37 -24.81 44.08
N ILE A 1030 33.37 -23.66 44.75
CA ILE A 1030 32.21 -22.78 44.93
C ILE A 1030 32.52 -21.38 44.41
N ILE A 1031 33.64 -20.78 44.81
CA ILE A 1031 34.03 -19.41 44.42
C ILE A 1031 35.41 -19.44 43.78
N GLY A 1032 35.55 -18.96 42.55
CA GLY A 1032 36.87 -18.84 41.90
C GLY A 1032 37.77 -17.85 42.64
N LEU A 1033 37.39 -16.58 42.63
CA LEU A 1033 38.11 -15.48 43.27
C LEU A 1033 37.16 -14.72 44.21
N SER A 1034 37.60 -14.41 45.44
CA SER A 1034 37.01 -13.31 46.21
C SER A 1034 37.93 -12.09 46.10
N ASP A 1035 37.61 -11.16 45.21
CA ASP A 1035 38.41 -10.00 44.82
C ASP A 1035 38.37 -8.90 45.90
N GLU A 1036 39.23 -7.87 45.79
CA GLU A 1036 39.36 -6.74 46.71
C GLU A 1036 37.99 -6.21 47.17
N MET A 1037 37.57 -6.61 48.36
CA MET A 1037 36.30 -6.22 48.97
C MET A 1037 36.33 -4.73 49.31
N LYS A 1038 36.12 -3.86 48.32
CA LYS A 1038 36.18 -2.40 48.46
C LYS A 1038 34.97 -1.88 49.23
N GLY A 1039 35.19 -1.56 50.51
CA GLY A 1039 34.19 -0.90 51.37
C GLY A 1039 34.17 0.62 51.21
N THR A 1040 33.04 1.25 51.51
CA THR A 1040 33.01 2.66 51.93
C THR A 1040 33.66 2.77 53.31
N GLN A 1041 34.36 3.87 53.61
CA GLN A 1041 35.37 4.06 54.68
C GLN A 1041 35.02 3.66 56.15
N ASP A 1042 33.93 2.96 56.46
CA ASP A 1042 33.53 2.64 57.83
C ASP A 1042 32.95 1.21 58.08
N ASP A 1043 32.85 0.32 57.08
CA ASP A 1043 32.37 -1.06 57.30
C ASP A 1043 33.38 -2.12 56.84
N THR A 1044 33.80 -3.01 57.74
CA THR A 1044 34.53 -4.23 57.35
C THR A 1044 33.57 -5.19 56.64
N LEU A 1045 33.72 -5.34 55.33
CA LEU A 1045 32.94 -6.29 54.53
C LEU A 1045 33.33 -7.74 54.87
N GLU A 1046 32.35 -8.62 55.14
CA GLU A 1046 32.56 -10.06 55.37
C GLU A 1046 31.85 -10.88 54.28
N LEU A 1047 32.58 -11.77 53.61
CA LEU A 1047 32.05 -12.82 52.75
C LEU A 1047 31.80 -14.09 53.58
N SER A 1048 30.54 -14.50 53.70
CA SER A 1048 30.11 -15.70 54.44
C SER A 1048 29.75 -16.85 53.50
N VAL A 1049 30.55 -17.91 53.51
CA VAL A 1049 30.32 -19.16 52.78
C VAL A 1049 29.87 -20.24 53.76
N ILE A 1050 28.60 -20.62 53.73
CA ILE A 1050 27.98 -21.43 54.77
C ILE A 1050 27.39 -22.71 54.18
N GLU A 1051 27.66 -23.88 54.74
CA GLU A 1051 26.98 -25.11 54.31
C GLU A 1051 27.17 -25.44 52.82
N CYS A 1052 28.24 -24.94 52.18
CA CYS A 1052 28.51 -25.19 50.77
C CYS A 1052 29.34 -26.46 50.55
N VAL A 1053 29.10 -27.12 49.41
CA VAL A 1053 29.63 -28.46 49.13
C VAL A 1053 30.21 -28.55 47.73
N ASN A 1054 31.49 -28.86 47.64
CA ASN A 1054 32.12 -29.13 46.35
C ASN A 1054 32.43 -30.62 46.19
N ALA A 1055 31.97 -31.22 45.10
CA ALA A 1055 32.36 -32.54 44.63
C ALA A 1055 32.96 -32.50 43.21
N ALA A 1056 33.15 -31.33 42.60
CA ALA A 1056 33.61 -31.18 41.22
C ALA A 1056 35.08 -31.57 41.02
N LEU A 1057 35.46 -31.79 39.75
CA LEU A 1057 36.84 -31.86 39.32
C LEU A 1057 37.35 -30.46 38.95
N LEU A 1058 38.52 -30.08 39.45
CA LEU A 1058 39.09 -28.74 39.27
C LEU A 1058 40.40 -28.78 38.49
N GLU A 1059 40.51 -27.97 37.43
CA GLU A 1059 41.73 -27.80 36.65
C GLU A 1059 42.15 -26.34 36.62
N ALA A 1060 43.24 -26.00 37.32
CA ALA A 1060 43.86 -24.67 37.24
C ALA A 1060 45.35 -24.68 37.60
N GLU A 1061 46.02 -23.53 37.48
CA GLU A 1061 47.35 -23.33 38.08
C GLU A 1061 47.30 -23.51 39.59
N THR A 1062 46.29 -22.89 40.22
CA THR A 1062 45.98 -23.02 41.65
C THR A 1062 44.50 -23.25 41.85
N ALA A 1063 44.15 -24.24 42.68
CA ALA A 1063 42.77 -24.56 42.96
C ALA A 1063 42.47 -24.65 44.46
N GLY A 1064 41.25 -24.26 44.84
CA GLY A 1064 40.72 -24.43 46.18
C GLY A 1064 39.39 -25.17 46.15
N GLY A 1065 39.21 -26.15 47.01
CA GLY A 1065 38.00 -26.96 47.01
C GLY A 1065 36.74 -26.19 47.37
N ILE A 1066 36.82 -25.03 48.04
CA ILE A 1066 35.68 -24.11 48.18
C ILE A 1066 35.99 -22.77 47.51
N VAL A 1067 37.09 -22.12 47.88
CA VAL A 1067 37.52 -20.83 47.34
C VAL A 1067 38.88 -20.96 46.65
N GLY A 1068 38.99 -20.61 45.37
CA GLY A 1068 40.25 -20.66 44.62
C GLY A 1068 41.31 -19.73 45.20
N GLU A 1069 41.02 -18.42 45.20
CA GLU A 1069 41.82 -17.41 45.88
C GLU A 1069 40.94 -16.50 46.75
N ALA A 1070 41.40 -16.24 47.98
CA ALA A 1070 40.77 -15.28 48.87
C ALA A 1070 41.61 -14.00 49.01
N ASP A 1071 41.15 -12.87 48.48
CA ASP A 1071 41.71 -11.56 48.82
C ASP A 1071 41.16 -11.06 50.17
N LEU A 1072 42.06 -10.96 51.13
CA LEU A 1072 41.79 -10.60 52.52
C LEU A 1072 42.36 -9.23 52.88
N THR A 1073 42.77 -8.43 51.90
CA THR A 1073 43.45 -7.14 52.12
C THR A 1073 42.54 -6.15 52.85
N ASP A 1074 41.30 -5.98 52.37
CA ASP A 1074 40.34 -4.99 52.86
C ASP A 1074 39.06 -5.60 53.47
N GLY A 1075 38.95 -6.94 53.48
CA GLY A 1075 37.75 -7.66 53.93
C GLY A 1075 38.05 -8.98 54.64
N ASN A 1076 37.00 -9.59 55.20
CA ASN A 1076 37.05 -10.87 55.90
C ASN A 1076 36.37 -11.96 55.07
N THR A 1077 36.92 -13.17 55.10
CA THR A 1077 36.25 -14.36 54.53
C THR A 1077 35.97 -15.36 55.64
N LYS A 1078 34.73 -15.87 55.70
CA LYS A 1078 34.28 -16.83 56.69
C LYS A 1078 33.68 -18.05 56.01
N LEU A 1079 34.34 -19.19 56.11
CA LEU A 1079 33.77 -20.49 55.73
C LEU A 1079 33.23 -21.17 56.98
N SER A 1080 31.95 -21.54 56.97
CA SER A 1080 31.29 -22.19 58.10
C SER A 1080 30.57 -23.42 57.65
N ARG A 1081 30.95 -24.57 58.21
CA ARG A 1081 30.42 -25.87 57.80
C ARG A 1081 30.49 -25.96 56.29
N SER A 1082 31.65 -25.92 55.65
CA SER A 1082 31.76 -26.21 54.21
C SER A 1082 32.54 -27.52 54.00
N ARG A 1083 32.24 -28.25 52.92
CA ARG A 1083 32.82 -29.57 52.64
C ARG A 1083 33.39 -29.65 51.24
N ASN A 1084 34.62 -30.17 51.14
CA ASN A 1084 35.24 -30.47 49.86
C ASN A 1084 35.48 -31.97 49.70
N TYR A 1085 34.80 -32.54 48.71
CA TYR A 1085 34.99 -33.88 48.15
C TYR A 1085 35.70 -33.85 46.79
N GLY A 1086 35.78 -32.67 46.17
CA GLY A 1086 36.35 -32.49 44.84
C GLY A 1086 37.86 -32.73 44.77
N PHE A 1087 38.32 -33.04 43.56
CA PHE A 1087 39.70 -33.42 43.27
C PHE A 1087 40.33 -32.52 42.20
N PRO A 1088 41.67 -32.38 42.21
CA PRO A 1088 42.37 -31.78 41.07
C PRO A 1088 42.28 -32.72 39.86
N ALA A 1089 42.08 -32.12 38.69
CA ALA A 1089 42.31 -32.74 37.41
C ALA A 1089 43.72 -32.38 36.89
N ASN A 1090 44.29 -33.24 36.05
CA ASN A 1090 45.62 -33.04 35.45
C ASN A 1090 46.71 -32.72 36.50
N LYS A 1091 47.56 -31.71 36.26
CA LYS A 1091 48.70 -31.35 37.14
C LYS A 1091 48.38 -30.21 38.13
N THR A 1092 47.11 -29.99 38.43
CA THR A 1092 46.65 -28.88 39.28
C THR A 1092 47.11 -29.02 40.73
N LYS A 1093 47.57 -27.90 41.31
CA LYS A 1093 47.86 -27.79 42.75
C LYS A 1093 46.58 -27.37 43.47
N MET A 1094 46.05 -28.23 44.34
CA MET A 1094 44.77 -28.01 45.02
C MET A 1094 44.89 -28.12 46.54
N SER A 1095 44.30 -27.16 47.25
CA SER A 1095 44.00 -27.24 48.70
C SER A 1095 42.51 -27.44 48.91
N GLY A 1096 42.09 -28.06 50.02
CA GLY A 1096 40.70 -28.49 50.16
C GLY A 1096 39.68 -27.40 50.48
N MET A 1097 40.01 -26.37 51.26
CA MET A 1097 39.10 -25.22 51.47
C MET A 1097 39.51 -24.02 50.63
N ILE A 1098 40.75 -23.55 50.78
CA ILE A 1098 41.26 -22.33 50.13
C ILE A 1098 42.56 -22.61 49.41
N GLY A 1099 42.60 -22.32 48.11
CA GLY A 1099 43.78 -22.55 47.27
C GLY A 1099 44.92 -21.58 47.57
N LYS A 1100 44.62 -20.28 47.54
CA LYS A 1100 45.58 -19.18 47.75
C LYS A 1100 44.95 -18.02 48.53
N LYS A 1101 45.78 -17.17 49.12
CA LYS A 1101 45.35 -15.89 49.73
C LYS A 1101 46.19 -14.70 49.31
N LYS A 1102 45.57 -13.53 49.31
CA LYS A 1102 46.20 -12.21 49.31
C LYS A 1102 45.85 -11.50 50.63
N GLY A 1103 46.78 -10.74 51.21
CA GLY A 1103 46.58 -10.11 52.53
C GLY A 1103 46.79 -11.01 53.75
N PRO A 1104 46.44 -10.52 54.96
CA PRO A 1104 46.74 -11.17 56.24
C PRO A 1104 45.77 -12.31 56.57
N ALA A 1105 46.30 -13.49 56.91
CA ALA A 1105 45.48 -14.67 57.22
C ALA A 1105 44.56 -14.49 58.44
N LYS A 1106 44.81 -13.53 59.34
CA LYS A 1106 43.92 -13.22 60.48
C LYS A 1106 42.48 -12.83 60.08
N ASN A 1107 42.29 -12.39 58.84
CA ASN A 1107 41.00 -12.00 58.28
C ASN A 1107 40.22 -13.21 57.71
N LEU A 1108 40.80 -14.41 57.80
CA LEU A 1108 40.16 -15.66 57.40
C LEU A 1108 39.64 -16.43 58.63
N LYS A 1109 38.40 -16.91 58.56
CA LYS A 1109 37.79 -17.80 59.55
C LYS A 1109 37.33 -19.10 58.88
N LEU A 1110 37.80 -20.25 59.37
CA LEU A 1110 37.30 -21.57 58.99
C LEU A 1110 36.66 -22.23 60.21
N LEU A 1111 35.36 -22.43 60.16
CA LEU A 1111 34.59 -22.96 61.29
C LEU A 1111 33.89 -24.25 60.86
N GLN A 1112 34.08 -25.34 61.59
CA GLN A 1112 33.33 -26.58 61.39
C GLN A 1112 33.43 -27.19 59.98
N CYS A 1113 34.47 -26.91 59.20
CA CYS A 1113 34.60 -27.35 57.80
C CYS A 1113 35.24 -28.74 57.68
N PHE A 1114 34.99 -29.45 56.57
CA PHE A 1114 35.55 -30.79 56.31
C PHE A 1114 36.32 -30.85 54.97
N GLY A 1115 37.61 -31.14 55.06
CA GLY A 1115 38.44 -31.55 53.93
C GLY A 1115 38.35 -33.05 53.72
N VAL A 1116 37.46 -33.52 52.84
CA VAL A 1116 37.19 -34.94 52.68
C VAL A 1116 38.10 -35.58 51.62
N ALA A 1117 38.37 -34.87 50.52
CA ALA A 1117 39.30 -35.34 49.51
C ALA A 1117 40.72 -35.53 50.10
N PRO A 1118 41.41 -36.66 49.84
CA PRO A 1118 42.76 -36.91 50.30
C PRO A 1118 43.77 -36.08 49.50
N LEU A 1119 43.92 -34.81 49.87
CA LEU A 1119 44.86 -33.84 49.30
C LEU A 1119 46.09 -33.67 50.21
N ASP A 1120 47.19 -33.14 49.68
CA ASP A 1120 48.36 -32.76 50.49
C ASP A 1120 48.02 -31.72 51.57
N HIS A 1121 47.06 -30.84 51.24
CA HIS A 1121 46.48 -29.84 52.14
C HIS A 1121 44.94 -29.97 52.17
N PRO A 1122 44.37 -30.93 52.92
CA PRO A 1122 42.93 -31.20 52.95
C PRO A 1122 42.07 -30.01 53.39
N LEU A 1123 42.62 -29.07 54.16
CA LEU A 1123 41.93 -27.84 54.55
C LEU A 1123 42.64 -26.63 53.97
N ALA A 1124 43.85 -26.34 54.42
CA ALA A 1124 44.68 -25.24 53.92
C ALA A 1124 46.19 -25.52 54.17
N GLY A 1125 47.06 -24.81 53.45
CA GLY A 1125 48.53 -24.90 53.59
C GLY A 1125 49.10 -24.07 54.76
N MET A 1126 50.43 -24.13 54.96
CA MET A 1126 51.11 -23.47 56.09
C MET A 1126 51.00 -21.93 56.11
N GLU A 1127 50.70 -21.29 54.98
CA GLU A 1127 50.57 -19.82 54.89
C GLU A 1127 49.35 -19.26 55.65
N PHE A 1128 48.49 -20.14 56.18
CA PHE A 1128 47.23 -19.80 56.83
C PHE A 1128 47.26 -19.88 58.36
N ASN A 1129 48.44 -20.02 58.98
CA ASN A 1129 48.60 -20.24 60.44
C ASN A 1129 48.03 -19.12 61.34
N GLN A 1130 47.79 -17.91 60.84
CA GLN A 1130 47.16 -16.82 61.59
C GLN A 1130 45.63 -16.78 61.45
N ALA A 1131 45.04 -17.67 60.65
CA ALA A 1131 43.59 -17.76 60.47
C ALA A 1131 42.90 -18.35 61.72
N ASP A 1132 41.66 -17.92 61.97
CA ASP A 1132 40.82 -18.50 63.02
C ASP A 1132 40.21 -19.81 62.52
N ILE A 1133 40.82 -20.93 62.92
CA ILE A 1133 40.43 -22.27 62.48
C ILE A 1133 39.89 -23.04 63.69
N SER A 1134 38.60 -23.33 63.69
CA SER A 1134 37.91 -23.99 64.81
C SER A 1134 37.07 -25.16 64.33
N LYS A 1135 37.27 -26.33 64.95
CA LYS A 1135 36.50 -27.55 64.68
C LYS A 1135 36.52 -27.98 63.20
N CYS A 1136 37.62 -27.75 62.49
CA CYS A 1136 37.76 -28.16 61.09
C CYS A 1136 38.50 -29.49 60.99
N TYR A 1137 37.95 -30.43 60.21
CA TYR A 1137 38.35 -31.83 60.22
C TYR A 1137 38.79 -32.33 58.84
N TYR A 1138 39.64 -33.35 58.80
CA TYR A 1138 39.97 -34.12 57.60
C TYR A 1138 40.20 -35.59 57.94
N PHE A 1139 40.03 -36.50 56.98
CA PHE A 1139 40.11 -37.94 57.24
C PHE A 1139 41.49 -38.51 56.90
N VAL A 1140 41.99 -39.41 57.74
CA VAL A 1140 43.24 -40.15 57.52
C VAL A 1140 43.03 -41.65 57.76
N SER A 1141 43.70 -42.48 56.95
CA SER A 1141 43.70 -43.93 57.15
C SER A 1141 44.44 -44.30 58.45
N ALA A 1142 43.98 -45.34 59.14
CA ALA A 1142 44.65 -45.89 60.33
C ALA A 1142 46.13 -46.27 60.09
N ASP A 1143 46.50 -46.58 58.84
CA ASP A 1143 47.85 -47.03 58.47
C ASP A 1143 48.76 -45.88 57.98
N ALA A 1144 48.29 -44.64 57.92
CA ALA A 1144 49.05 -43.50 57.39
C ALA A 1144 49.99 -42.87 58.44
N SER A 1145 51.29 -42.79 58.14
CA SER A 1145 52.24 -41.99 58.95
C SER A 1145 51.95 -40.50 58.78
N SER A 1146 51.69 -39.79 59.88
CA SER A 1146 51.28 -38.38 59.95
C SER A 1146 52.26 -37.40 59.27
N GLN A 1147 52.18 -37.24 57.94
CA GLN A 1147 53.03 -36.31 57.17
C GLN A 1147 52.26 -35.27 56.36
N ASN A 1148 51.03 -34.91 56.76
CA ASN A 1148 50.33 -33.78 56.13
C ASN A 1148 50.71 -32.47 56.81
N ASN A 1149 51.44 -31.61 56.09
CA ASN A 1149 51.82 -30.25 56.49
C ASN A 1149 50.62 -29.27 56.37
N THR A 1150 49.51 -29.58 57.03
CA THR A 1150 48.22 -28.89 56.87
C THR A 1150 47.65 -28.40 58.20
N VAL A 1151 46.78 -27.39 58.14
CA VAL A 1151 46.07 -26.86 59.31
C VAL A 1151 44.76 -27.63 59.51
N GLY A 1152 44.40 -27.95 60.77
CA GLY A 1152 43.15 -28.60 61.16
C GLY A 1152 43.33 -29.96 61.85
N ILE A 1153 42.23 -30.64 62.15
CA ILE A 1153 42.22 -31.82 63.02
C ILE A 1153 42.05 -33.11 62.21
N PRO A 1154 43.05 -34.03 62.21
CA PRO A 1154 42.90 -35.33 61.58
C PRO A 1154 41.92 -36.22 62.35
N LEU A 1155 41.04 -36.90 61.62
CA LEU A 1155 40.17 -37.95 62.12
C LEU A 1155 40.62 -39.29 61.51
N THR A 1156 41.12 -40.19 62.36
CA THR A 1156 41.54 -41.54 61.97
C THR A 1156 40.32 -42.40 61.71
N VAL A 1157 40.26 -43.01 60.53
CA VAL A 1157 39.15 -43.83 60.08
C VAL A 1157 39.39 -45.30 60.45
N GLU A 1158 38.40 -45.90 61.11
CA GLU A 1158 38.42 -47.30 61.53
C GLU A 1158 37.15 -48.02 61.08
N LYS A 1159 37.28 -49.28 60.69
CA LYS A 1159 36.12 -50.12 60.33
C LYS A 1159 35.42 -50.62 61.61
N ILE A 1160 34.10 -50.45 61.69
CA ILE A 1160 33.25 -50.97 62.78
C ILE A 1160 32.25 -51.99 62.22
N GLY A 1161 32.42 -53.26 62.61
CA GLY A 1161 31.58 -54.36 62.15
C GLY A 1161 31.77 -54.68 60.67
N GLU A 1162 30.76 -55.29 60.04
CA GLU A 1162 30.88 -55.75 58.64
C GLU A 1162 30.70 -54.63 57.61
N GLN A 1163 29.87 -53.60 57.89
CA GLN A 1163 29.39 -52.63 56.90
C GLN A 1163 29.61 -51.15 57.21
N ASN A 1164 30.08 -50.77 58.41
CA ASN A 1164 30.19 -49.36 58.81
C ASN A 1164 31.63 -48.96 59.14
N TYR A 1165 31.90 -47.66 59.10
CA TYR A 1165 33.15 -47.03 59.51
C TYR A 1165 32.86 -45.93 60.55
N GLN A 1166 33.83 -45.67 61.42
CA GLN A 1166 33.86 -44.49 62.30
C GLN A 1166 35.13 -43.69 62.03
N ALA A 1167 35.09 -42.39 62.33
CA ALA A 1167 36.27 -41.53 62.30
C ALA A 1167 36.43 -40.81 63.64
N SER A 1168 37.62 -40.87 64.24
CA SER A 1168 37.89 -40.31 65.56
C SER A 1168 39.18 -39.48 65.61
N GLY A 1169 39.19 -38.40 66.40
CA GLY A 1169 40.36 -37.53 66.58
C GLY A 1169 40.26 -36.69 67.85
N THR A 1170 41.25 -35.83 68.11
CA THR A 1170 41.29 -34.98 69.32
C THR A 1170 41.27 -33.49 68.95
N ASP A 1171 40.28 -32.77 69.47
CA ASP A 1171 40.08 -31.32 69.27
C ASP A 1171 40.17 -30.61 70.62
N GLY A 1172 41.21 -29.79 70.84
CA GLY A 1172 41.41 -29.09 72.11
C GLY A 1172 41.49 -30.01 73.35
N GLY A 1173 41.90 -31.27 73.16
CA GLY A 1173 41.94 -32.30 74.21
C GLY A 1173 40.66 -33.11 74.39
N ALA A 1174 39.57 -32.75 73.70
CA ALA A 1174 38.31 -33.52 73.67
C ALA A 1174 38.29 -34.49 72.50
N MET A 1175 37.81 -35.72 72.74
CA MET A 1175 37.65 -36.73 71.69
C MET A 1175 36.44 -36.39 70.81
N VAL A 1176 36.66 -36.28 69.50
CA VAL A 1176 35.61 -36.16 68.48
C VAL A 1176 35.46 -37.52 67.81
N THR A 1177 34.24 -38.02 67.64
CA THR A 1177 33.96 -39.28 66.94
C THR A 1177 32.70 -39.13 66.11
N ILE A 1178 32.79 -39.48 64.83
CA ILE A 1178 31.68 -39.49 63.88
C ILE A 1178 31.44 -40.93 63.46
N LYS A 1179 30.21 -41.43 63.66
CA LYS A 1179 29.87 -42.83 63.41
C LYS A 1179 28.99 -42.99 62.17
N ASN A 1180 28.77 -44.25 61.77
CA ASN A 1180 27.81 -44.64 60.73
C ASN A 1180 28.18 -44.20 59.29
N PHE A 1181 29.47 -44.14 58.95
CA PHE A 1181 29.87 -44.04 57.54
C PHE A 1181 29.63 -45.37 56.84
N THR A 1182 28.94 -45.36 55.70
CA THR A 1182 28.64 -46.58 54.90
C THR A 1182 29.72 -46.91 53.87
N VAL A 1183 30.66 -45.97 53.66
CA VAL A 1183 31.86 -46.13 52.85
C VAL A 1183 33.04 -45.54 53.63
N ASP A 1184 34.25 -45.98 53.35
CA ASP A 1184 35.47 -45.50 54.01
C ASP A 1184 35.83 -44.08 53.50
N PRO A 1185 35.68 -43.02 54.33
CA PRO A 1185 36.01 -41.66 53.90
C PRO A 1185 37.48 -41.45 53.54
N ALA A 1186 38.41 -42.27 54.07
CA ALA A 1186 39.83 -42.18 53.71
C ALA A 1186 40.14 -42.82 52.34
N LYS A 1187 39.17 -43.47 51.70
CA LYS A 1187 39.31 -44.12 50.38
C LYS A 1187 38.52 -43.44 49.27
N LEU A 1188 38.15 -42.18 49.47
CA LEU A 1188 37.60 -41.36 48.39
C LEU A 1188 38.68 -41.14 47.31
N THR A 1189 38.32 -41.34 46.05
CA THR A 1189 39.18 -41.18 44.86
C THR A 1189 38.36 -40.59 43.71
N ILE A 1190 39.04 -40.07 42.68
CA ILE A 1190 38.36 -39.58 41.45
C ILE A 1190 37.41 -40.66 40.87
N ASN A 1191 37.84 -41.92 40.83
CA ASN A 1191 37.08 -43.02 40.20
C ASN A 1191 35.78 -43.39 40.94
N ASN A 1192 35.71 -43.18 42.25
CA ASN A 1192 34.54 -43.51 43.06
C ASN A 1192 33.80 -42.28 43.60
N LEU A 1193 34.21 -41.07 43.20
CA LEU A 1193 33.70 -39.79 43.70
C LEU A 1193 32.18 -39.70 43.63
N LYS A 1194 31.59 -39.98 42.45
CA LYS A 1194 30.13 -39.91 42.23
C LYS A 1194 29.35 -40.87 43.14
N GLU A 1195 29.91 -42.03 43.48
CA GLU A 1195 29.26 -43.01 44.36
C GLU A 1195 29.47 -42.69 45.86
N TYR A 1196 30.69 -42.27 46.23
CA TYR A 1196 31.08 -42.07 47.63
C TYR A 1196 30.58 -40.74 48.18
N TYR A 1197 30.61 -39.66 47.39
CA TYR A 1197 30.25 -38.32 47.82
C TYR A 1197 28.89 -38.27 48.54
N LEU A 1198 27.82 -38.73 47.90
CA LEU A 1198 26.46 -38.70 48.46
C LEU A 1198 26.34 -39.49 49.77
N LYS A 1199 27.05 -40.61 49.87
CA LYS A 1199 27.07 -41.46 51.08
C LYS A 1199 27.79 -40.77 52.23
N LEU A 1200 28.92 -40.11 51.95
CA LEU A 1200 29.70 -39.38 52.94
C LEU A 1200 29.00 -38.10 53.41
N GLU A 1201 28.43 -37.32 52.47
CA GLU A 1201 27.68 -36.09 52.76
C GLU A 1201 26.52 -36.37 53.71
N LYS A 1202 25.76 -37.44 53.47
CA LYS A 1202 24.67 -37.85 54.35
C LYS A 1202 25.14 -38.08 55.80
N THR A 1203 26.29 -38.72 56.00
CA THR A 1203 26.83 -38.98 57.35
C THR A 1203 27.34 -37.70 58.01
N ILE A 1204 28.08 -36.86 57.28
CA ILE A 1204 28.64 -35.59 57.79
C ILE A 1204 27.52 -34.59 58.11
N GLN A 1205 26.47 -34.53 57.30
CA GLN A 1205 25.29 -33.73 57.63
C GLN A 1205 24.59 -34.22 58.90
N GLY A 1206 24.54 -35.53 59.11
CA GLY A 1206 24.07 -36.12 60.37
C GLY A 1206 24.89 -35.68 61.58
N TYR A 1207 26.21 -35.51 61.44
CA TYR A 1207 27.06 -34.95 62.50
C TYR A 1207 26.67 -33.50 62.85
N TYR A 1208 26.48 -32.62 61.86
CA TYR A 1208 26.04 -31.25 62.13
C TYR A 1208 24.65 -31.19 62.78
N ASN A 1209 23.78 -32.14 62.45
CA ASN A 1209 22.44 -32.26 63.02
C ASN A 1209 22.42 -32.93 64.40
N GLY A 1210 23.58 -33.36 64.93
CA GLY A 1210 23.68 -34.04 66.24
C GLY A 1210 23.21 -35.50 66.24
N VAL A 1211 23.16 -36.13 65.08
CA VAL A 1211 22.65 -37.50 64.88
C VAL A 1211 23.78 -38.55 64.80
N ASN A 1212 25.00 -38.17 64.42
CA ASN A 1212 26.13 -39.07 64.18
C ASN A 1212 27.40 -38.75 64.97
#